data_AF-A0A7J6TJZ7-F1
#
_entry.id   AF-A0A7J6TJZ7-F1
#
_cell.length_a   1.000
_cell.length_b   1.000
_cell.length_c   1.000
_cell.angle_alpha   90.00
_cell.angle_beta   90.00
_cell.angle_gamma   90.00
#
_symmetry.space_group_name_H-M   'P 1'
#
loop_
_entity.id
_entity.type
_entity.pdbx_description
1 polymer ?
#
loop_
_entity_poly.entity_id
_entity_poly.type
_entity_poly.pdbx_seq_one_letter_code
_entity_poly.pdbx_strand_id
1 'polypeptide(L)'
;PTSDEIARIEMECVRPEMFRENYAKVISQNKRWNELHAPTGNQFEWSDDSTYITNPPFFSKTQLAPTPLESIKDAYCLLNLGDSITTDHISPAGKITPDSPGGRYLIAHGVEPKDFNSYGSRRGNYLVMARGTFANIRLVNKLMDGEVGPKTEYVPTGEKMFVYDAAERYIEDGKPLVILAGSEYGSGSSRDWAAKGPSLQGVKAVIAKSYERIHRSNLVGMGILPLQFPEGVDADTLGLDGRERYSIHINGGDLTVGQMLTVHTTSKESPTFEVLVRLDTEVELTYFQHGGILQEIIYVIIFSIKAKLSGRSGPYHILARFTSDCCQQSVGALYSTVFKLVKRTKVDLHLLFGGPNRFLPVLGFVPKSIYHLYRALEIYADTYGEVYHIKLTGMDMVVVSKPELVRQVLNERPNTYIRPENKHELVPLPGLFNTEGEEWKRNRRLGAPAFNENNSAAMVPDMAKEALKLVRQLRSFSRDGRTVWSPAEWLPLCTLDTLCVTNFGKEYNFSKYDGASSVRHPGGVREAIVDTMTGTGFAVQPRSFPWMARDRFPWNLNPMIIKLHSGVKRLNTMCDEIITSRRAELEAKAYEETSLRESWILFASDVPQGGGDWVEFLLAGGDTIAVTICWCLYLLSLNPHIQTKARAEVDVLGHDPKTMEDLSKLAYVECCILQTLRVSSKRVV
;
A
#
# COMPACT_ATOMS: atom_id res chain seq x y z
N PRO A 1 -22.72 -35.43 -9.43
CA PRO A 1 -23.23 -35.07 -8.10
C PRO A 1 -23.80 -33.65 -8.14
N THR A 2 -24.88 -33.38 -7.42
CA THR A 2 -25.43 -32.03 -7.25
C THR A 2 -24.59 -31.21 -6.26
N SER A 3 -24.75 -29.89 -6.23
CA SER A 3 -24.07 -29.03 -5.24
C SER A 3 -24.39 -29.46 -3.80
N ASP A 4 -25.62 -29.88 -3.53
CA ASP A 4 -26.06 -30.35 -2.22
C ASP A 4 -25.40 -31.68 -1.83
N GLU A 5 -25.22 -32.58 -2.79
CA GLU A 5 -24.50 -33.85 -2.57
C GLU A 5 -23.02 -33.60 -2.25
N ILE A 6 -22.38 -32.61 -2.91
CA ILE A 6 -20.99 -32.23 -2.65
C ILE A 6 -20.86 -31.58 -1.26
N ALA A 7 -21.71 -30.61 -0.93
CA ALA A 7 -21.66 -29.88 0.34
C ALA A 7 -21.90 -30.81 1.54
N ARG A 8 -22.83 -31.77 1.41
CA ARG A 8 -23.07 -32.78 2.44
C ARG A 8 -21.82 -33.64 2.69
N ILE A 9 -21.20 -34.15 1.62
CA ILE A 9 -19.99 -34.98 1.73
C ILE A 9 -18.81 -34.15 2.28
N GLU A 10 -18.65 -32.89 1.87
CA GLU A 10 -17.63 -31.99 2.40
C GLU A 10 -17.80 -31.78 3.91
N MET A 11 -19.02 -31.47 4.36
CA MET A 11 -19.35 -31.35 5.77
C MET A 11 -19.15 -32.67 6.54
N GLU A 12 -19.32 -33.82 5.91
CA GLU A 12 -19.17 -35.13 6.56
C GLU A 12 -17.72 -35.61 6.65
N CYS A 13 -16.90 -35.30 5.64
CA CYS A 13 -15.57 -35.87 5.48
C CYS A 13 -14.43 -34.89 5.81
N VAL A 14 -14.62 -33.57 5.66
CA VAL A 14 -13.57 -32.58 5.90
C VAL A 14 -13.64 -32.09 7.34
N ARG A 15 -12.82 -32.70 8.21
CA ARG A 15 -12.84 -32.47 9.66
C ARG A 15 -11.67 -31.60 10.13
N PRO A 16 -11.86 -30.66 11.08
CA PRO A 16 -10.78 -29.86 11.67
C PRO A 16 -9.59 -30.70 12.18
N GLU A 17 -9.87 -31.91 12.66
CA GLU A 17 -8.89 -32.88 13.15
C GLU A 17 -7.87 -33.27 12.08
N MET A 18 -8.31 -33.45 10.82
CA MET A 18 -7.43 -33.78 9.69
C MET A 18 -6.39 -32.67 9.45
N PHE A 19 -6.80 -31.40 9.59
CA PHE A 19 -5.88 -30.27 9.48
C PHE A 19 -4.91 -30.25 10.66
N ARG A 20 -5.40 -30.37 11.90
CA ARG A 20 -4.52 -30.38 13.09
C ARG A 20 -3.47 -31.49 13.00
N GLU A 21 -3.86 -32.69 12.60
CA GLU A 21 -2.95 -33.83 12.46
C GLU A 21 -1.91 -33.64 11.36
N ASN A 22 -2.32 -33.14 10.19
CA ASN A 22 -1.41 -32.91 9.08
C ASN A 22 -0.42 -31.76 9.38
N TYR A 23 -0.91 -30.63 9.90
CA TYR A 23 -0.06 -29.47 10.21
C TYR A 23 0.85 -29.70 11.42
N ALA A 24 0.45 -30.50 12.41
CA ALA A 24 1.32 -30.86 13.53
C ALA A 24 2.57 -31.64 13.06
N LYS A 25 2.48 -32.35 11.93
CA LYS A 25 3.54 -33.23 11.43
C LYS A 25 4.27 -32.68 10.22
N VAL A 26 3.77 -31.64 9.54
CA VAL A 26 4.24 -31.18 8.22
C VAL A 26 5.76 -31.00 8.11
N ILE A 27 6.41 -30.47 9.16
CA ILE A 27 7.87 -30.27 9.18
C ILE A 27 8.62 -31.58 9.41
N SER A 28 8.11 -32.44 10.31
CA SER A 28 8.79 -33.64 10.78
C SER A 28 8.46 -34.92 10.01
N GLN A 29 7.39 -34.94 9.21
CA GLN A 29 6.84 -36.14 8.59
C GLN A 29 7.77 -36.70 7.49
N ASN A 30 8.49 -35.83 6.79
CA ASN A 30 9.38 -36.24 5.72
C ASN A 30 10.75 -36.61 6.28
N LYS A 31 10.95 -37.91 6.53
CA LYS A 31 12.24 -38.45 7.02
C LYS A 31 13.41 -38.05 6.13
N ARG A 32 13.24 -38.12 4.80
CA ARG A 32 14.28 -37.75 3.83
C ARG A 32 14.67 -36.27 3.95
N TRP A 33 13.72 -35.38 4.23
CA TRP A 33 14.00 -33.97 4.46
C TRP A 33 14.83 -33.76 5.74
N ASN A 34 14.47 -34.45 6.83
CA ASN A 34 15.17 -34.33 8.12
C ASN A 34 16.58 -34.91 8.09
N GLU A 35 16.84 -35.88 7.20
CA GLU A 35 18.15 -36.51 7.00
C GLU A 35 19.10 -35.65 6.16
N LEU A 36 18.62 -34.57 5.51
CA LEU A 36 19.48 -33.67 4.74
C LEU A 36 20.40 -32.88 5.66
N HIS A 37 21.71 -33.04 5.47
CA HIS A 37 22.70 -32.19 6.10
C HIS A 37 22.71 -30.80 5.43
N ALA A 38 22.54 -29.75 6.22
CA ALA A 38 22.64 -28.36 5.78
C ALA A 38 23.64 -27.59 6.65
N PRO A 39 24.46 -26.70 6.07
CA PRO A 39 25.40 -25.87 6.83
C PRO A 39 24.64 -24.90 7.77
N THR A 40 25.23 -24.62 8.94
CA THR A 40 24.62 -23.74 9.97
C THR A 40 25.16 -22.30 9.93
N GLY A 41 26.00 -21.98 8.93
CA GLY A 41 26.60 -20.66 8.78
C GLY A 41 25.63 -19.59 8.29
N ASN A 42 25.98 -18.32 8.51
CA ASN A 42 25.20 -17.16 8.02
C ASN A 42 25.49 -16.82 6.54
N GLN A 43 26.54 -17.40 5.96
CA GLN A 43 26.92 -17.24 4.56
C GLN A 43 26.82 -18.58 3.86
N PHE A 44 26.32 -18.58 2.62
CA PHE A 44 26.24 -19.77 1.81
C PHE A 44 27.64 -20.16 1.30
N GLU A 45 28.06 -21.39 1.55
CA GLU A 45 29.32 -21.94 1.07
C GLU A 45 29.15 -22.38 -0.39
N TRP A 46 29.58 -21.52 -1.32
CA TRP A 46 29.52 -21.82 -2.75
C TRP A 46 30.49 -22.96 -3.10
N SER A 47 30.04 -23.84 -3.99
CA SER A 47 30.86 -24.93 -4.54
C SER A 47 31.02 -24.72 -6.04
N ASP A 48 32.26 -24.71 -6.52
CA ASP A 48 32.57 -24.55 -7.95
C ASP A 48 32.15 -25.78 -8.78
N ASP A 49 32.06 -26.95 -8.15
CA ASP A 49 31.60 -28.20 -8.77
C ASP A 49 30.06 -28.28 -8.89
N SER A 50 29.33 -27.34 -8.28
CA SER A 50 27.87 -27.35 -8.24
C SER A 50 27.27 -26.97 -9.60
N THR A 51 26.52 -27.89 -10.20
CA THR A 51 25.75 -27.61 -11.41
C THR A 51 24.32 -27.13 -11.14
N TYR A 52 23.93 -26.95 -9.87
CA TYR A 52 22.58 -26.53 -9.46
C TYR A 52 22.53 -25.14 -8.80
N ILE A 53 23.53 -24.79 -8.01
CA ILE A 53 23.58 -23.54 -7.23
C ILE A 53 24.93 -22.88 -7.50
N THR A 54 24.94 -21.72 -8.13
CA THR A 54 26.16 -20.95 -8.45
C THR A 54 25.99 -19.49 -8.05
N ASN A 55 27.08 -18.81 -7.69
CA ASN A 55 27.04 -17.41 -7.27
C ASN A 55 26.83 -16.49 -8.49
N PRO A 56 25.69 -15.80 -8.63
CA PRO A 56 25.43 -14.99 -9.80
C PRO A 56 26.24 -13.67 -9.79
N PRO A 57 26.63 -13.16 -10.97
CA PRO A 57 27.52 -12.01 -11.07
C PRO A 57 26.82 -10.66 -10.82
N PHE A 58 25.56 -10.64 -10.39
CA PHE A 58 24.76 -9.41 -10.24
C PHE A 58 25.46 -8.36 -9.37
N PHE A 59 26.22 -8.79 -8.35
CA PHE A 59 26.89 -7.86 -7.42
C PHE A 59 28.39 -7.68 -7.66
N SER A 60 28.93 -8.25 -8.74
CA SER A 60 30.38 -8.23 -9.02
C SER A 60 30.92 -6.83 -9.34
N LYS A 61 30.06 -5.94 -9.85
CA LYS A 61 30.40 -4.55 -10.24
C LYS A 61 29.67 -3.51 -9.39
N THR A 62 29.10 -3.89 -8.24
CA THR A 62 28.33 -2.97 -7.40
C THR A 62 29.21 -1.81 -6.93
N GLN A 63 28.89 -0.61 -7.36
CA GLN A 63 29.50 0.61 -6.88
C GLN A 63 28.63 1.26 -5.81
N LEU A 64 29.27 1.94 -4.87
CA LEU A 64 28.60 2.61 -3.75
C LEU A 64 27.92 3.91 -4.12
N ALA A 65 28.13 4.42 -5.33
CA ALA A 65 27.41 5.58 -5.84
C ALA A 65 26.61 5.13 -7.07
N PRO A 66 25.37 5.63 -7.26
CA PRO A 66 24.66 5.41 -8.52
C PRO A 66 25.52 5.93 -9.66
N THR A 67 25.71 5.08 -10.67
CA THR A 67 26.41 5.48 -11.89
C THR A 67 25.46 6.36 -12.70
N PRO A 68 25.93 7.50 -13.27
CA PRO A 68 25.10 8.30 -14.14
C PRO A 68 24.48 7.45 -15.25
N LEU A 69 23.21 7.69 -15.57
CA LEU A 69 22.54 6.99 -16.65
C LEU A 69 23.17 7.40 -17.99
N GLU A 70 23.84 6.45 -18.64
CA GLU A 70 24.46 6.67 -19.95
C GLU A 70 23.48 6.38 -21.08
N SER A 71 23.59 7.18 -22.15
CA SER A 71 22.87 6.90 -23.39
C SER A 71 23.34 5.56 -23.98
N ILE A 72 22.40 4.79 -24.52
CA ILE A 72 22.72 3.57 -25.28
C ILE A 72 23.13 4.02 -26.69
N LYS A 73 24.34 3.68 -27.14
CA LYS A 73 24.88 4.10 -28.43
C LYS A 73 25.16 2.91 -29.33
N ASP A 74 24.77 3.00 -30.59
CA ASP A 74 25.07 2.01 -31.64
C ASP A 74 24.74 0.56 -31.23
N ALA A 75 23.62 0.34 -30.53
CA ALA A 75 23.19 -0.99 -30.09
C ALA A 75 22.65 -1.83 -31.25
N TYR A 76 22.91 -3.14 -31.20
CA TYR A 76 22.36 -4.10 -32.14
C TYR A 76 21.06 -4.70 -31.60
N CYS A 77 20.16 -5.08 -32.51
CA CYS A 77 18.98 -5.85 -32.15
C CYS A 77 19.36 -7.33 -31.96
N LEU A 78 19.21 -7.86 -30.75
CA LEU A 78 19.43 -9.29 -30.49
C LEU A 78 18.25 -10.14 -31.01
N LEU A 79 17.03 -9.61 -30.92
CA LEU A 79 15.80 -10.31 -31.30
C LEU A 79 14.78 -9.30 -31.83
N ASN A 80 14.17 -9.60 -32.98
CA ASN A 80 13.02 -8.89 -33.49
C ASN A 80 11.78 -9.80 -33.41
N LEU A 81 10.91 -9.56 -32.44
CA LEU A 81 9.85 -10.48 -32.03
C LEU A 81 8.46 -9.95 -32.42
N GLY A 82 7.51 -10.88 -32.59
CA GLY A 82 6.10 -10.56 -32.82
C GLY A 82 5.32 -10.24 -31.54
N ASP A 83 4.00 -10.35 -31.63
CA ASP A 83 3.07 -10.16 -30.51
C ASP A 83 3.05 -11.36 -29.54
N SER A 84 2.55 -11.11 -28.32
CA SER A 84 2.23 -12.10 -27.28
C SER A 84 3.38 -13.07 -26.93
N ILE A 85 4.61 -12.55 -26.92
CA ILE A 85 5.79 -13.29 -26.44
C ILE A 85 5.65 -13.58 -24.94
N THR A 86 5.27 -14.82 -24.61
CA THR A 86 5.16 -15.23 -23.21
C THR A 86 6.51 -15.34 -22.48
N THR A 87 6.49 -15.29 -21.15
CA THR A 87 7.68 -15.55 -20.31
C THR A 87 8.27 -16.95 -20.49
N ASP A 88 7.52 -17.92 -21.02
CA ASP A 88 8.04 -19.26 -21.36
C ASP A 88 8.87 -19.24 -22.65
N HIS A 89 8.60 -18.33 -23.59
CA HIS A 89 9.49 -18.09 -24.73
C HIS A 89 10.80 -17.44 -24.29
N ILE A 90 10.72 -16.48 -23.36
CA ILE A 90 11.89 -15.75 -22.83
C ILE A 90 12.74 -16.65 -21.92
N SER A 91 12.11 -17.41 -21.03
CA SER A 91 12.78 -18.26 -20.04
C SER A 91 12.04 -19.60 -19.92
N PRO A 92 12.27 -20.56 -20.84
CA PRO A 92 11.65 -21.88 -20.79
C PRO A 92 12.00 -22.61 -19.49
N ALA A 93 11.04 -23.37 -18.96
CA ALA A 93 11.23 -24.18 -17.75
C ALA A 93 11.40 -25.67 -18.05
N GLY A 94 11.19 -26.08 -19.31
CA GLY A 94 11.13 -27.45 -19.76
C GLY A 94 12.48 -28.15 -19.94
N LYS A 95 12.49 -29.14 -20.82
CA LYS A 95 13.63 -30.02 -21.10
C LYS A 95 14.82 -29.26 -21.69
N ILE A 96 16.02 -29.61 -21.27
CA ILE A 96 17.29 -29.16 -21.86
C ILE A 96 17.72 -30.21 -22.90
N THR A 97 18.07 -29.79 -24.12
CA THR A 97 18.55 -30.69 -25.18
C THR A 97 20.08 -30.70 -25.25
N PRO A 98 20.74 -31.82 -25.62
CA PRO A 98 22.21 -31.93 -25.66
C PRO A 98 22.90 -30.92 -26.58
N ASP A 99 22.26 -30.55 -27.68
CA ASP A 99 22.74 -29.61 -28.68
C ASP A 99 22.56 -28.14 -28.28
N SER A 100 21.67 -27.85 -27.33
CA SER A 100 21.48 -26.48 -26.84
C SER A 100 22.71 -25.96 -26.11
N PRO A 101 22.93 -24.62 -26.04
CA PRO A 101 24.02 -24.03 -25.25
C PRO A 101 24.05 -24.54 -23.79
N GLY A 102 22.87 -24.66 -23.15
CA GLY A 102 22.75 -25.19 -21.80
C GLY A 102 23.16 -26.67 -21.68
N GLY A 103 22.80 -27.49 -22.66
CA GLY A 103 23.21 -28.90 -22.73
C GLY A 103 24.71 -29.07 -22.94
N ARG A 104 25.30 -28.31 -23.87
CA ARG A 104 26.76 -28.29 -24.10
C ARG A 104 27.53 -27.90 -22.84
N TYR A 105 27.05 -26.89 -22.10
CA TYR A 105 27.62 -26.52 -20.81
C TYR A 105 27.56 -27.67 -19.80
N LEU A 106 26.41 -28.32 -19.64
CA LEU A 106 26.25 -29.42 -18.68
C LEU A 106 27.15 -30.61 -19.01
N ILE A 107 27.26 -30.98 -20.30
CA ILE A 107 28.16 -32.05 -20.76
C ILE A 107 29.62 -31.69 -20.47
N ALA A 108 30.03 -30.45 -20.75
CA ALA A 108 31.38 -29.97 -20.47
C ALA A 108 31.73 -30.01 -18.97
N HIS A 109 30.72 -29.96 -18.09
CA HIS A 109 30.85 -30.09 -16.63
C HIS A 109 30.53 -31.51 -16.13
N GLY A 110 30.59 -32.53 -17.00
CA GLY A 110 30.49 -33.93 -16.62
C GLY A 110 29.08 -34.43 -16.32
N VAL A 111 28.03 -33.69 -16.66
CA VAL A 111 26.63 -34.13 -16.47
C VAL A 111 26.15 -34.91 -17.68
N GLU A 112 25.69 -36.14 -17.47
CA GLU A 112 25.12 -36.96 -18.55
C GLU A 112 23.72 -36.44 -18.98
N PRO A 113 23.31 -36.62 -20.26
CA PRO A 113 22.02 -36.15 -20.76
C PRO A 113 20.78 -36.60 -19.97
N LYS A 114 20.83 -37.78 -19.35
CA LYS A 114 19.74 -38.30 -18.50
C LYS A 114 19.56 -37.51 -17.20
N ASP A 115 20.63 -36.84 -16.75
CA ASP A 115 20.70 -36.10 -15.49
C ASP A 115 20.63 -34.57 -15.68
N PHE A 116 20.37 -34.09 -16.91
CA PHE A 116 20.17 -32.67 -17.19
C PHE A 116 19.05 -32.05 -16.35
N ASN A 117 18.02 -32.84 -16.06
CA ASN A 117 16.78 -32.38 -15.44
C ASN A 117 16.14 -31.29 -16.34
N SER A 118 15.45 -30.30 -15.77
CA SER A 118 14.80 -29.21 -16.52
C SER A 118 15.47 -27.86 -16.28
N TYR A 119 15.25 -26.89 -17.17
CA TYR A 119 15.66 -25.50 -16.90
C TYR A 119 15.06 -25.00 -15.58
N GLY A 120 13.81 -25.36 -15.27
CA GLY A 120 13.17 -25.01 -14.00
C GLY A 120 13.92 -25.52 -12.77
N SER A 121 14.50 -26.73 -12.84
CA SER A 121 15.30 -27.30 -11.75
C SER A 121 16.68 -26.64 -11.59
N ARG A 122 17.17 -25.98 -12.64
CA ARG A 122 18.51 -25.36 -12.71
C ARG A 122 18.48 -23.86 -12.39
N ARG A 123 17.37 -23.32 -11.87
CA ARG A 123 17.18 -21.87 -11.60
C ARG A 123 18.19 -21.26 -10.61
N GLY A 124 18.84 -22.08 -9.78
CA GLY A 124 19.93 -21.66 -8.90
C GLY A 124 21.28 -21.51 -9.62
N ASN A 125 21.41 -21.96 -10.87
CA ASN A 125 22.63 -21.88 -11.66
C ASN A 125 22.48 -20.87 -12.80
N TYR A 126 23.08 -19.69 -12.62
CA TYR A 126 22.95 -18.63 -13.62
C TYR A 126 23.58 -18.98 -14.98
N LEU A 127 24.62 -19.83 -15.00
CA LEU A 127 25.33 -20.23 -16.21
C LEU A 127 24.44 -21.06 -17.13
N VAL A 128 23.59 -21.93 -16.55
CA VAL A 128 22.61 -22.71 -17.30
C VAL A 128 21.42 -21.85 -17.70
N MET A 129 20.94 -20.98 -16.80
CA MET A 129 19.75 -20.18 -17.07
C MET A 129 19.98 -19.05 -18.09
N ALA A 130 21.16 -18.42 -18.09
CA ALA A 130 21.53 -17.47 -19.14
C ALA A 130 21.55 -18.15 -20.53
N ARG A 131 22.09 -19.38 -20.60
CA ARG A 131 22.09 -20.23 -21.80
C ARG A 131 20.69 -20.71 -22.21
N GLY A 132 19.79 -20.85 -21.25
CA GLY A 132 18.39 -21.19 -21.47
C GLY A 132 17.51 -20.01 -21.85
N THR A 133 18.00 -18.77 -21.76
CA THR A 133 17.22 -17.59 -22.08
C THR A 133 17.03 -17.48 -23.59
N PHE A 134 15.77 -17.32 -24.02
CA PHE A 134 15.31 -17.42 -25.41
C PHE A 134 15.60 -18.78 -26.08
N ALA A 135 15.81 -19.83 -25.28
CA ALA A 135 16.08 -21.18 -25.78
C ALA A 135 14.81 -21.99 -26.13
N ASN A 136 13.65 -21.33 -26.22
CA ASN A 136 12.40 -22.01 -26.54
C ASN A 136 12.36 -22.42 -28.01
N ILE A 137 12.06 -23.69 -28.29
CA ILE A 137 11.97 -24.24 -29.64
C ILE A 137 10.84 -23.64 -30.49
N ARG A 138 9.90 -22.93 -29.86
CA ARG A 138 8.78 -22.24 -30.53
C ARG A 138 9.00 -20.74 -30.67
N LEU A 139 10.19 -20.23 -30.34
CA LEU A 139 10.50 -18.81 -30.50
C LEU A 139 10.45 -18.45 -31.99
N VAL A 140 9.69 -17.43 -32.35
CA VAL A 140 9.63 -16.87 -33.70
C VAL A 140 10.39 -15.54 -33.69
N ASN A 141 11.52 -15.52 -34.38
CA ASN A 141 12.37 -14.33 -34.51
C ASN A 141 12.33 -13.86 -35.97
N LYS A 142 11.90 -12.62 -36.20
CA LYS A 142 11.79 -12.02 -37.54
C LYS A 142 13.15 -11.91 -38.26
N LEU A 143 14.26 -11.90 -37.52
CA LEU A 143 15.62 -11.95 -38.09
C LEU A 143 15.96 -13.29 -38.76
N MET A 144 15.13 -14.32 -38.56
CA MET A 144 15.42 -15.69 -39.02
C MET A 144 14.70 -16.05 -40.33
N ASP A 145 14.07 -15.09 -41.01
CA ASP A 145 13.39 -15.26 -42.30
C ASP A 145 12.36 -16.42 -42.30
N GLY A 146 11.67 -16.61 -41.17
CA GLY A 146 10.65 -17.65 -41.00
C GLY A 146 11.12 -18.94 -40.31
N GLU A 147 12.41 -19.12 -40.04
CA GLU A 147 12.89 -20.24 -39.21
C GLU A 147 12.41 -20.07 -37.75
N VAL A 148 11.68 -21.07 -37.25
CA VAL A 148 11.21 -21.12 -35.86
C VAL A 148 12.24 -21.87 -35.01
N GLY A 149 12.64 -21.26 -33.89
CA GLY A 149 13.57 -21.86 -32.96
C GLY A 149 14.40 -20.85 -32.18
N PRO A 150 15.29 -21.35 -31.30
CA PRO A 150 16.05 -20.53 -30.35
C PRO A 150 17.29 -19.89 -30.98
N LYS A 151 17.14 -19.30 -32.17
CA LYS A 151 18.23 -18.74 -32.96
C LYS A 151 18.04 -17.27 -33.30
N THR A 152 19.15 -16.63 -33.60
CA THR A 152 19.19 -15.28 -34.14
C THR A 152 20.36 -15.12 -35.12
N GLU A 153 20.41 -13.98 -35.78
CA GLU A 153 21.48 -13.57 -36.68
C GLU A 153 22.44 -12.66 -35.91
N TYR A 154 23.72 -12.99 -35.93
CA TYR A 154 24.77 -12.07 -35.55
C TYR A 154 25.02 -11.12 -36.72
N VAL A 155 24.28 -10.00 -36.71
CA VAL A 155 24.16 -9.00 -37.79
C VAL A 155 25.51 -8.56 -38.39
N PRO A 156 26.61 -8.36 -37.64
CA PRO A 156 27.88 -7.96 -38.24
C PRO A 156 28.44 -8.92 -39.31
N THR A 157 28.14 -10.22 -39.21
CA THR A 157 28.58 -11.22 -40.21
C THR A 157 27.42 -11.90 -40.95
N GLY A 158 26.17 -11.75 -40.48
CA GLY A 158 25.00 -12.46 -40.99
C GLY A 158 24.92 -13.93 -40.55
N GLU A 159 25.77 -14.35 -39.61
CA GLU A 159 25.83 -15.75 -39.16
C GLU A 159 24.63 -16.09 -38.26
N LYS A 160 23.89 -17.15 -38.59
CA LYS A 160 22.76 -17.65 -37.80
C LYS A 160 23.25 -18.62 -36.72
N MET A 161 22.97 -18.31 -35.45
CA MET A 161 23.43 -19.09 -34.28
C MET A 161 22.41 -19.07 -33.14
N PHE A 162 22.66 -19.81 -32.06
CA PHE A 162 21.81 -19.76 -30.87
C PHE A 162 21.82 -18.37 -30.24
N VAL A 163 20.71 -17.93 -29.66
CA VAL A 163 20.58 -16.58 -29.07
C VAL A 163 21.65 -16.31 -28.01
N TYR A 164 21.94 -17.29 -27.14
CA TYR A 164 23.00 -17.16 -26.14
C TYR A 164 24.39 -16.94 -26.78
N ASP A 165 24.73 -17.73 -27.81
CA ASP A 165 26.02 -17.66 -28.48
C ASP A 165 26.20 -16.28 -29.17
N ALA A 166 25.14 -15.76 -29.81
CA ALA A 166 25.14 -14.42 -30.38
C ALA A 166 25.32 -13.34 -29.32
N ALA A 167 24.58 -13.43 -28.21
CA ALA A 167 24.68 -12.49 -27.10
C ALA A 167 26.08 -12.45 -26.48
N GLU A 168 26.69 -13.62 -26.26
CA GLU A 168 28.07 -13.74 -25.74
C GLU A 168 29.06 -13.06 -26.68
N ARG A 169 28.95 -13.31 -28.00
CA ARG A 169 29.80 -12.66 -29.01
C ARG A 169 29.64 -11.13 -29.03
N TYR A 170 28.41 -10.62 -28.98
CA TYR A 170 28.19 -9.17 -28.89
C TYR A 170 28.77 -8.56 -27.61
N ILE A 171 28.69 -9.27 -26.48
CA ILE A 171 29.31 -8.83 -25.22
C ILE A 171 30.84 -8.77 -25.36
N GLU A 172 31.46 -9.80 -25.96
CA GLU A 172 32.90 -9.85 -26.22
C GLU A 172 33.37 -8.69 -27.13
N ASP A 173 32.56 -8.35 -28.13
CA ASP A 173 32.81 -7.22 -29.04
C ASP A 173 32.48 -5.84 -28.43
N GLY A 174 32.00 -5.80 -27.19
CA GLY A 174 31.63 -4.58 -26.48
C GLY A 174 30.43 -3.86 -27.11
N LYS A 175 29.50 -4.59 -27.74
CA LYS A 175 28.33 -4.05 -28.42
C LYS A 175 27.09 -4.11 -27.53
N PRO A 176 26.41 -2.98 -27.25
CA PRO A 176 25.17 -3.00 -26.50
C PRO A 176 24.05 -3.64 -27.31
N LEU A 177 23.06 -4.22 -26.61
CA LEU A 177 21.95 -4.95 -27.23
C LEU A 177 20.60 -4.37 -26.86
N VAL A 178 19.68 -4.40 -27.82
CA VAL A 178 18.25 -4.13 -27.64
C VAL A 178 17.40 -5.28 -28.17
N ILE A 179 16.13 -5.32 -27.78
CA ILE A 179 15.13 -6.24 -28.33
C ILE A 179 13.98 -5.41 -28.90
N LEU A 180 13.51 -5.76 -30.10
CA LEU A 180 12.24 -5.28 -30.62
C LEU A 180 11.15 -6.33 -30.37
N ALA A 181 9.96 -5.90 -29.98
CA ALA A 181 8.82 -6.80 -29.75
C ALA A 181 7.48 -6.17 -30.15
N GLY A 182 6.49 -7.03 -30.39
CA GLY A 182 5.11 -6.63 -30.60
C GLY A 182 4.39 -6.27 -29.30
N SER A 183 3.10 -6.55 -29.29
CA SER A 183 2.16 -6.31 -28.20
C SER A 183 2.27 -7.39 -27.13
N GLU A 184 1.91 -7.07 -25.88
CA GLU A 184 1.87 -8.01 -24.75
C GLU A 184 3.19 -8.74 -24.49
N TYR A 185 4.32 -8.05 -24.67
CA TYR A 185 5.63 -8.63 -24.40
C TYR A 185 5.77 -9.06 -22.94
N GLY A 186 6.10 -10.34 -22.73
CA GLY A 186 6.26 -10.96 -21.42
C GLY A 186 4.99 -11.48 -20.77
N SER A 187 3.98 -11.86 -21.54
CA SER A 187 2.72 -12.39 -21.01
C SER A 187 2.86 -13.76 -20.31
N GLY A 188 1.91 -14.11 -19.45
CA GLY A 188 1.85 -15.41 -18.77
C GLY A 188 2.45 -15.43 -17.35
N SER A 189 2.84 -16.62 -16.89
CA SER A 189 3.31 -16.83 -15.51
C SER A 189 4.57 -16.02 -15.21
N SER A 190 4.60 -15.33 -14.07
CA SER A 190 5.78 -14.55 -13.67
C SER A 190 7.00 -15.46 -13.47
N ARG A 191 8.07 -15.18 -14.23
CA ARG A 191 9.35 -15.89 -14.15
C ARG A 191 10.47 -14.87 -13.99
N ASP A 192 11.17 -14.91 -12.87
CA ASP A 192 12.29 -14.01 -12.57
C ASP A 192 13.39 -14.04 -13.64
N TRP A 193 13.68 -15.23 -14.17
CA TRP A 193 14.65 -15.45 -15.24
C TRP A 193 14.26 -14.83 -16.59
N ALA A 194 13.00 -14.47 -16.80
CA ALA A 194 12.58 -13.73 -17.99
C ALA A 194 13.14 -12.28 -18.01
N ALA A 195 13.64 -11.74 -16.89
CA ALA A 195 14.37 -10.47 -16.87
C ALA A 195 15.86 -10.65 -16.53
N LYS A 196 16.19 -11.57 -15.62
CA LYS A 196 17.61 -11.87 -15.28
C LYS A 196 18.39 -12.42 -16.48
N GLY A 197 17.75 -13.27 -17.28
CA GLY A 197 18.32 -13.86 -18.49
C GLY A 197 18.75 -12.82 -19.51
N PRO A 198 17.83 -11.98 -20.02
CA PRO A 198 18.17 -10.91 -20.96
C PRO A 198 19.22 -9.94 -20.41
N SER A 199 19.17 -9.64 -19.11
CA SER A 199 20.17 -8.79 -18.43
C SER A 199 21.58 -9.43 -18.49
N LEU A 200 21.70 -10.73 -18.22
CA LEU A 200 22.95 -11.48 -18.34
C LEU A 200 23.41 -11.68 -19.78
N GLN A 201 22.49 -11.68 -20.75
CA GLN A 201 22.77 -11.64 -22.19
C GLN A 201 23.11 -10.22 -22.68
N GLY A 202 23.24 -9.23 -21.80
CA GLY A 202 23.73 -7.90 -22.15
C GLY A 202 22.68 -6.93 -22.73
N VAL A 203 21.41 -7.31 -22.73
CA VAL A 203 20.30 -6.46 -23.20
C VAL A 203 20.17 -5.22 -22.31
N LYS A 204 20.16 -4.04 -22.94
CA LYS A 204 20.09 -2.74 -22.26
C LYS A 204 18.70 -2.11 -22.31
N ALA A 205 17.95 -2.37 -23.39
CA ALA A 205 16.59 -1.90 -23.53
C ALA A 205 15.74 -2.91 -24.31
N VAL A 206 14.43 -2.87 -24.07
CA VAL A 206 13.43 -3.54 -24.91
C VAL A 206 12.54 -2.43 -25.48
N ILE A 207 12.22 -2.49 -26.77
CA ILE A 207 11.28 -1.58 -27.44
C ILE A 207 10.11 -2.42 -27.92
N ALA A 208 8.94 -2.25 -27.31
CA ALA A 208 7.76 -3.07 -27.57
C ALA A 208 6.54 -2.22 -27.91
N LYS A 209 5.52 -2.80 -28.56
CA LYS A 209 4.22 -2.11 -28.72
C LYS A 209 3.48 -1.99 -27.39
N SER A 210 3.55 -3.04 -26.57
CA SER A 210 3.04 -3.02 -25.19
C SER A 210 3.68 -4.14 -24.36
N TYR A 211 3.55 -4.04 -23.04
CA TYR A 211 4.10 -4.99 -22.08
C TYR A 211 3.01 -5.59 -21.20
N GLU A 212 3.20 -6.84 -20.78
CA GLU A 212 2.52 -7.34 -19.58
C GLU A 212 3.07 -6.61 -18.33
N ARG A 213 2.17 -6.27 -17.40
CA ARG A 213 2.46 -5.38 -16.26
C ARG A 213 3.58 -5.91 -15.36
N ILE A 214 3.54 -7.19 -14.98
CA ILE A 214 4.53 -7.79 -14.07
C ILE A 214 5.87 -7.92 -14.78
N HIS A 215 5.88 -8.34 -16.05
CA HIS A 215 7.11 -8.48 -16.81
C HIS A 215 7.84 -7.14 -16.98
N ARG A 216 7.10 -6.06 -17.28
CA ARG A 216 7.67 -4.70 -17.35
C ARG A 216 8.42 -4.33 -16.07
N SER A 217 7.80 -4.51 -14.91
CA SER A 217 8.44 -4.23 -13.62
C SER A 217 9.67 -5.12 -13.36
N ASN A 218 9.66 -6.37 -13.83
CA ASN A 218 10.84 -7.25 -13.72
C ASN A 218 12.03 -6.76 -14.58
N LEU A 219 11.77 -6.24 -15.80
CA LEU A 219 12.82 -5.64 -16.65
C LEU A 219 13.47 -4.45 -15.94
N VAL A 220 12.65 -3.54 -15.39
CA VAL A 220 13.13 -2.40 -14.59
C VAL A 220 13.96 -2.88 -13.40
N GLY A 221 13.48 -3.91 -12.69
CA GLY A 221 14.17 -4.50 -11.55
C GLY A 221 15.55 -5.08 -11.89
N MET A 222 15.80 -5.43 -13.15
CA MET A 222 17.08 -5.93 -13.65
C MET A 222 17.90 -4.88 -14.42
N GLY A 223 17.49 -3.61 -14.37
CA GLY A 223 18.20 -2.51 -15.03
C GLY A 223 18.06 -2.48 -16.55
N ILE A 224 17.05 -3.14 -17.11
CA ILE A 224 16.72 -3.09 -18.54
C ILE A 224 15.67 -2.01 -18.74
N LEU A 225 15.90 -1.08 -19.68
CA LEU A 225 14.98 0.03 -19.96
C LEU A 225 13.79 -0.45 -20.81
N PRO A 226 12.55 -0.48 -20.29
CA PRO A 226 11.38 -0.76 -21.11
C PRO A 226 10.97 0.52 -21.87
N LEU A 227 10.97 0.42 -23.19
CA LEU A 227 10.54 1.48 -24.10
C LEU A 227 9.32 0.99 -24.86
N GLN A 228 8.39 1.90 -25.12
CA GLN A 228 7.16 1.59 -25.84
C GLN A 228 7.01 2.48 -27.07
N PHE A 229 6.63 1.89 -28.20
CA PHE A 229 6.22 2.68 -29.36
C PHE A 229 4.96 3.51 -29.03
N PRO A 230 4.80 4.70 -29.64
CA PRO A 230 3.54 5.44 -29.61
C PRO A 230 2.38 4.61 -30.16
N GLU A 231 1.16 4.98 -29.81
CA GLU A 231 -0.03 4.32 -30.32
C GLU A 231 -0.08 4.35 -31.86
N GLY A 232 -0.35 3.20 -32.48
CA GLY A 232 -0.36 3.05 -33.94
C GLY A 232 1.01 2.96 -34.61
N VAL A 233 2.10 3.04 -33.85
CA VAL A 233 3.48 2.91 -34.34
C VAL A 233 4.10 1.61 -33.84
N ASP A 234 4.93 0.97 -34.66
CA ASP A 234 5.70 -0.23 -34.34
C ASP A 234 6.90 -0.40 -35.30
N ALA A 235 7.66 -1.48 -35.13
CA ALA A 235 8.79 -1.79 -36.00
C ALA A 235 8.40 -1.93 -37.49
N ASP A 236 7.26 -2.56 -37.79
CA ASP A 236 6.83 -2.82 -39.17
C ASP A 236 6.40 -1.52 -39.87
N THR A 237 5.64 -0.66 -39.19
CA THR A 237 5.20 0.66 -39.69
C THR A 237 6.37 1.63 -39.89
N LEU A 238 7.44 1.48 -39.13
CA LEU A 238 8.68 2.25 -39.26
C LEU A 238 9.68 1.62 -40.24
N GLY A 239 9.37 0.47 -40.86
CA GLY A 239 10.29 -0.23 -41.77
C GLY A 239 11.56 -0.72 -41.07
N LEU A 240 11.50 -1.01 -39.77
CA LEU A 240 12.63 -1.51 -38.97
C LEU A 240 12.70 -3.03 -39.03
N ASP A 241 13.73 -3.58 -39.67
CA ASP A 241 13.91 -5.02 -39.81
C ASP A 241 14.75 -5.63 -38.65
N GLY A 242 15.40 -4.78 -37.86
CA GLY A 242 16.25 -5.15 -36.73
C GLY A 242 17.74 -5.21 -37.06
N ARG A 243 18.16 -5.05 -38.31
CA ARG A 243 19.58 -5.05 -38.72
C ARG A 243 20.24 -3.67 -38.60
N GLU A 244 19.48 -2.66 -38.22
CA GLU A 244 19.97 -1.32 -37.92
C GLU A 244 20.73 -1.27 -36.60
N ARG A 245 21.47 -0.17 -36.41
CA ARG A 245 21.99 0.21 -35.09
C ARG A 245 21.05 1.20 -34.43
N TYR A 246 20.84 1.05 -33.13
CA TYR A 246 19.89 1.82 -32.32
C TYR A 246 20.64 2.64 -31.27
N SER A 247 20.46 3.97 -31.29
CA SER A 247 20.99 4.87 -30.28
C SER A 247 19.86 5.56 -29.53
N ILE A 248 19.79 5.35 -28.21
CA ILE A 248 18.75 5.90 -27.32
C ILE A 248 19.41 6.99 -26.48
N HIS A 249 19.05 8.24 -26.75
CA HIS A 249 19.62 9.38 -26.04
C HIS A 249 18.92 9.61 -24.70
N ILE A 250 19.68 9.51 -23.62
CA ILE A 250 19.25 9.84 -22.26
C ILE A 250 19.92 11.17 -21.91
N ASN A 251 19.19 12.27 -22.08
CA ASN A 251 19.72 13.64 -21.95
C ASN A 251 20.22 13.92 -20.53
N GLY A 252 21.54 14.01 -20.34
CA GLY A 252 22.15 14.43 -19.07
C GLY A 252 22.00 13.47 -17.89
N GLY A 253 21.41 12.29 -18.11
CA GLY A 253 21.19 11.27 -17.07
C GLY A 253 19.92 11.44 -16.25
N ASP A 254 19.12 12.48 -16.50
CA ASP A 254 17.84 12.72 -15.82
C ASP A 254 16.69 12.20 -16.66
N LEU A 255 16.16 11.03 -16.26
CA LEU A 255 14.90 10.50 -16.78
C LEU A 255 13.74 10.94 -15.88
N THR A 256 12.59 11.26 -16.47
CA THR A 256 11.35 11.50 -15.73
C THR A 256 10.27 10.47 -16.08
N VAL A 257 9.34 10.25 -15.16
CA VAL A 257 8.22 9.32 -15.37
C VAL A 257 7.40 9.76 -16.58
N GLY A 258 7.18 8.84 -17.52
CA GLY A 258 6.41 9.11 -18.74
C GLY A 258 7.13 9.97 -19.79
N GLN A 259 8.45 10.15 -19.69
CA GLN A 259 9.24 10.87 -20.68
C GLN A 259 9.24 10.18 -22.05
N MET A 260 9.19 10.98 -23.11
CA MET A 260 9.48 10.52 -24.48
C MET A 260 10.98 10.66 -24.76
N LEU A 261 11.57 9.63 -25.36
CA LEU A 261 12.96 9.65 -25.84
C LEU A 261 13.00 9.50 -27.37
N THR A 262 14.02 10.10 -27.97
CA THR A 262 14.32 9.92 -29.39
C THR A 262 15.30 8.76 -29.55
N VAL A 263 14.95 7.83 -30.44
CA VAL A 263 15.81 6.75 -30.90
C VAL A 263 16.33 7.10 -32.29
N HIS A 264 17.66 7.13 -32.45
CA HIS A 264 18.30 7.27 -33.75
C HIS A 264 18.63 5.89 -34.29
N THR A 265 18.36 5.68 -35.58
CA THR A 265 18.72 4.44 -36.25
C THR A 265 19.61 4.69 -37.46
N THR A 266 20.26 3.64 -37.93
CA THR A 266 20.94 3.64 -39.24
C THR A 266 19.99 3.33 -40.41
N SER A 267 18.67 3.21 -40.17
CA SER A 267 17.68 3.05 -41.24
C SER A 267 17.67 4.29 -42.12
N LYS A 268 17.49 4.08 -43.44
CA LYS A 268 17.26 5.18 -44.38
C LYS A 268 15.81 5.69 -44.32
N GLU A 269 14.87 4.81 -44.00
CA GLU A 269 13.43 5.12 -43.97
C GLU A 269 13.05 5.81 -42.66
N SER A 270 13.57 5.29 -41.54
CA SER A 270 13.27 5.80 -40.19
C SER A 270 14.55 6.15 -39.43
N PRO A 271 15.30 7.18 -39.86
CA PRO A 271 16.55 7.58 -39.20
C PRO A 271 16.34 8.02 -37.75
N THR A 272 15.14 8.46 -37.38
CA THR A 272 14.75 8.82 -36.02
C THR A 272 13.28 8.50 -35.75
N PHE A 273 12.97 8.03 -34.53
CA PHE A 273 11.60 7.89 -34.05
C PHE A 273 11.51 8.12 -32.54
N GLU A 274 10.31 8.35 -32.02
CA GLU A 274 10.07 8.57 -30.59
C GLU A 274 9.55 7.30 -29.89
N VAL A 275 9.91 7.15 -28.63
CA VAL A 275 9.43 6.06 -27.76
C VAL A 275 9.10 6.60 -26.37
N LEU A 276 8.08 6.03 -25.74
CA LEU A 276 7.71 6.30 -24.36
C LEU A 276 8.57 5.46 -23.41
N VAL A 277 9.17 6.11 -22.41
CA VAL A 277 9.86 5.45 -21.31
C VAL A 277 8.82 4.87 -20.35
N ARG A 278 8.81 3.54 -20.22
CA ARG A 278 7.87 2.80 -19.37
C ARG A 278 8.40 2.56 -17.96
N LEU A 279 9.01 3.60 -17.37
CA LEU A 279 9.26 3.72 -15.94
C LEU A 279 8.03 4.44 -15.34
N ASP A 280 7.09 3.67 -14.79
CA ASP A 280 5.75 4.18 -14.50
C ASP A 280 5.66 4.90 -13.13
N THR A 281 6.71 4.82 -12.31
CA THR A 281 6.78 5.45 -10.98
C THR A 281 8.18 5.96 -10.64
N GLU A 282 8.27 6.93 -9.72
CA GLU A 282 9.53 7.45 -9.18
C GLU A 282 10.41 6.35 -8.51
N VAL A 283 9.75 5.35 -7.93
CA VAL A 283 10.43 4.20 -7.31
C VAL A 283 11.13 3.36 -8.37
N GLU A 284 10.46 3.11 -9.49
CA GLU A 284 11.03 2.39 -10.63
C GLU A 284 12.17 3.15 -11.31
N LEU A 285 12.03 4.48 -11.40
CA LEU A 285 13.12 5.35 -11.83
C LEU A 285 14.34 5.22 -10.92
N THR A 286 14.12 5.24 -9.59
CA THR A 286 15.19 5.04 -8.60
C THR A 286 15.86 3.68 -8.76
N TYR A 287 15.10 2.60 -8.97
CA TYR A 287 15.67 1.27 -9.23
C TYR A 287 16.54 1.27 -10.47
N PHE A 288 16.06 1.86 -11.57
CA PHE A 288 16.80 1.93 -12.82
C PHE A 288 18.10 2.72 -12.69
N GLN A 289 18.08 3.88 -12.00
CA GLN A 289 19.27 4.69 -11.71
C GLN A 289 20.35 3.96 -10.91
N HIS A 290 19.95 3.02 -10.05
CA HIS A 290 20.89 2.18 -9.31
C HIS A 290 21.30 0.91 -10.07
N GLY A 291 20.82 0.70 -11.29
CA GLY A 291 21.12 -0.49 -12.09
C GLY A 291 20.27 -1.71 -11.74
N GLY A 292 19.14 -1.51 -11.05
CA GLY A 292 18.15 -2.52 -10.69
C GLY A 292 17.82 -2.56 -9.19
N ILE A 293 16.74 -3.26 -8.84
CA ILE A 293 16.24 -3.37 -7.47
C ILE A 293 17.26 -4.05 -6.52
N LEU A 294 17.99 -5.04 -7.03
CA LEU A 294 19.00 -5.76 -6.25
C LEU A 294 20.15 -4.83 -5.85
N GLN A 295 20.58 -3.95 -6.76
CA GLN A 295 21.62 -2.96 -6.48
C GLN A 295 21.14 -1.92 -5.47
N GLU A 296 19.90 -1.43 -5.64
CA GLU A 296 19.30 -0.44 -4.73
C GLU A 296 19.21 -0.99 -3.30
N ILE A 297 18.75 -2.23 -3.13
CA ILE A 297 18.67 -2.85 -1.80
C ILE A 297 20.05 -2.93 -1.14
N ILE A 298 21.09 -3.34 -1.87
CA ILE A 298 22.46 -3.38 -1.33
C ILE A 298 22.97 -1.98 -1.02
N TYR A 299 22.73 -1.01 -1.91
CA TYR A 299 23.12 0.39 -1.68
C TYR A 299 22.48 0.92 -0.40
N VAL A 300 21.17 0.74 -0.20
CA VAL A 300 20.44 1.12 1.01
C VAL A 300 21.02 0.45 2.25
N ILE A 301 21.33 -0.86 2.19
CA ILE A 301 21.93 -1.60 3.30
C ILE A 301 23.32 -1.03 3.64
N ILE A 302 24.21 -0.88 2.67
CA ILE A 302 25.57 -0.40 2.93
C ILE A 302 25.57 1.07 3.38
N PHE A 303 24.75 1.92 2.75
CA PHE A 303 24.59 3.31 3.15
C PHE A 303 24.09 3.41 4.60
N SER A 304 23.09 2.59 4.96
CA SER A 304 22.58 2.52 6.34
C SER A 304 23.65 2.08 7.35
N ILE A 305 24.49 1.11 6.98
CA ILE A 305 25.63 0.67 7.80
C ILE A 305 26.66 1.81 7.94
N LYS A 306 27.05 2.48 6.85
CA LYS A 306 28.01 3.59 6.87
C LYS A 306 27.48 4.80 7.65
N ALA A 307 26.22 5.18 7.52
CA ALA A 307 25.60 6.24 8.30
C ALA A 307 25.59 5.90 9.81
N LYS A 308 25.33 4.62 10.14
CA LYS A 308 25.39 4.11 11.52
C LYS A 308 26.80 4.13 12.11
N LEU A 309 27.84 3.88 11.29
CA LEU A 309 29.25 3.90 11.69
C LEU A 309 29.85 5.32 11.76
N SER A 310 29.40 6.25 10.90
CA SER A 310 29.94 7.61 10.79
C SER A 310 29.25 8.65 11.69
N GLY A 311 28.20 8.26 12.42
CA GLY A 311 27.46 9.16 13.30
C GLY A 311 26.65 10.26 12.59
N ARG A 312 26.67 10.31 11.24
CA ARG A 312 25.90 11.27 10.43
C ARG A 312 24.50 10.70 10.15
N SER A 313 23.48 11.37 10.68
CA SER A 313 22.07 11.14 10.34
C SER A 313 21.79 11.67 8.93
N GLY A 314 21.47 10.79 7.98
CA GLY A 314 21.14 11.13 6.59
C GLY A 314 19.76 11.81 6.41
N PRO A 315 19.44 12.24 5.17
CA PRO A 315 18.32 13.15 4.85
C PRO A 315 16.91 12.56 4.99
N TYR A 316 16.75 11.26 5.24
CA TYR A 316 15.45 10.62 5.47
C TYR A 316 14.77 11.02 6.81
N HIS A 317 15.38 11.90 7.59
CA HIS A 317 14.82 12.41 8.84
C HIS A 317 13.69 13.45 8.66
N ILE A 318 13.46 13.97 7.45
CA ILE A 318 12.37 14.95 7.21
C ILE A 318 10.98 14.29 7.26
N LEU A 319 10.85 13.03 6.82
CA LEU A 319 9.59 12.27 6.94
C LEU A 319 9.24 11.91 8.39
N ALA A 320 10.24 11.74 9.26
CA ALA A 320 10.01 11.39 10.66
C ALA A 320 9.50 12.57 11.51
N ARG A 321 9.66 13.82 11.06
CA ARG A 321 9.12 15.01 11.76
C ARG A 321 7.65 15.25 11.41
N PHE A 322 7.22 15.00 10.18
CA PHE A 322 5.84 15.26 9.75
C PHE A 322 4.80 14.33 10.40
N THR A 323 5.16 13.08 10.74
CA THR A 323 4.24 12.14 11.41
C THR A 323 4.38 12.14 12.93
N SER A 324 5.39 12.83 13.48
CA SER A 324 5.67 12.88 14.91
C SER A 324 4.73 13.82 15.65
N ASP A 325 4.43 14.99 15.06
CA ASP A 325 3.85 16.08 15.83
C ASP A 325 2.31 16.03 15.93
N CYS A 326 1.61 15.32 15.02
CA CYS A 326 0.16 15.11 15.14
C CYS A 326 -0.23 13.88 15.98
N CYS A 327 0.71 13.00 16.34
CA CYS A 327 0.41 11.73 17.01
C CYS A 327 1.09 11.56 18.38
N GLN A 328 1.86 12.54 18.85
CA GLN A 328 2.65 12.44 20.10
C GLN A 328 2.03 13.10 21.35
N GLN A 329 0.80 13.60 21.32
CA GLN A 329 0.20 14.19 22.54
C GLN A 329 -0.55 13.22 23.46
N SER A 330 -0.56 11.94 23.13
CA SER A 330 -0.95 10.87 24.05
C SER A 330 0.19 9.86 24.12
N VAL A 331 0.31 9.15 25.25
CA VAL A 331 1.29 8.07 25.47
C VAL A 331 2.66 8.51 26.06
N GLY A 332 2.65 9.25 27.17
CA GLY A 332 3.86 9.70 27.86
C GLY A 332 4.13 9.02 29.21
N ALA A 333 4.96 7.98 29.22
CA ALA A 333 6.02 7.72 30.24
C ALA A 333 6.57 6.29 30.12
N LEU A 334 5.70 5.28 30.21
CA LEU A 334 6.10 3.86 30.13
C LEU A 334 6.44 3.44 28.68
N TYR A 335 5.58 3.85 27.73
CA TYR A 335 5.84 3.70 26.30
C TYR A 335 7.11 4.42 25.88
N SER A 336 7.42 5.61 26.41
CA SER A 336 8.67 6.31 26.09
C SER A 336 9.88 5.46 26.43
N THR A 337 9.84 4.68 27.51
CA THR A 337 10.97 3.87 27.96
C THR A 337 11.13 2.60 27.12
N VAL A 338 10.03 1.91 26.80
CA VAL A 338 10.04 0.75 25.88
C VAL A 338 10.36 1.18 24.45
N PHE A 339 9.78 2.27 23.95
CA PHE A 339 10.13 2.86 22.65
C PHE A 339 11.55 3.39 22.61
N LYS A 340 12.10 3.98 23.68
CA LYS A 340 13.51 4.38 23.74
C LYS A 340 14.41 3.15 23.71
N LEU A 341 14.01 2.03 24.33
CA LEU A 341 14.72 0.75 24.23
C LEU A 341 14.68 0.20 22.79
N VAL A 342 13.49 0.15 22.18
CA VAL A 342 13.24 -0.36 20.81
C VAL A 342 13.82 0.55 19.73
N LYS A 343 13.85 1.88 19.93
CA LYS A 343 14.54 2.85 19.07
C LYS A 343 16.06 2.82 19.28
N ARG A 344 16.56 2.49 20.48
CA ARG A 344 18.01 2.31 20.73
C ARG A 344 18.54 1.06 20.05
N THR A 345 17.75 0.00 19.95
CA THR A 345 18.06 -1.15 19.10
C THR A 345 17.86 -0.78 17.62
N LYS A 346 18.93 -0.31 16.95
CA LYS A 346 19.00 -0.04 15.50
C LYS A 346 18.94 -1.32 14.63
N VAL A 347 18.13 -2.28 15.03
CA VAL A 347 18.02 -3.62 14.46
C VAL A 347 16.53 -3.92 14.37
N ASP A 348 16.04 -4.29 13.19
CA ASP A 348 14.65 -4.69 13.06
C ASP A 348 14.47 -6.13 13.51
N LEU A 349 14.23 -6.28 14.80
CA LEU A 349 14.23 -7.56 15.48
C LEU A 349 13.08 -8.49 15.00
N HIS A 350 12.01 -7.93 14.42
CA HIS A 350 10.97 -8.72 13.74
C HIS A 350 11.46 -9.38 12.44
N LEU A 351 12.36 -8.72 11.73
CA LEU A 351 13.00 -9.20 10.49
C LEU A 351 14.06 -10.29 10.79
N LEU A 352 14.61 -10.31 12.00
CA LEU A 352 15.63 -11.28 12.42
C LEU A 352 15.09 -12.60 12.96
N PHE A 353 13.89 -12.62 13.54
CA PHE A 353 13.44 -13.79 14.30
C PHE A 353 12.17 -14.46 13.78
N GLY A 354 11.40 -13.83 12.89
CA GLY A 354 10.30 -14.49 12.15
C GLY A 354 9.05 -14.78 12.98
N GLY A 355 7.91 -14.22 12.56
CA GLY A 355 6.56 -14.61 12.98
C GLY A 355 5.95 -13.86 14.16
N PRO A 356 4.61 -13.97 14.32
CA PRO A 356 3.79 -13.04 15.09
C PRO A 356 4.04 -13.02 16.61
N ASN A 357 4.75 -14.02 17.14
CA ASN A 357 4.89 -14.23 18.60
C ASN A 357 6.35 -14.36 19.09
N ARG A 358 7.37 -14.15 18.25
CA ARG A 358 8.75 -14.56 18.59
C ARG A 358 9.59 -13.56 19.40
N PHE A 359 9.05 -12.41 19.79
CA PHE A 359 9.89 -11.37 20.41
C PHE A 359 9.84 -11.27 21.95
N LEU A 360 8.75 -11.68 22.60
CA LEU A 360 8.65 -11.81 24.07
C LEU A 360 7.46 -12.73 24.39
N PRO A 361 7.63 -13.84 25.14
CA PRO A 361 6.53 -14.80 25.38
C PRO A 361 5.29 -14.16 26.02
N VAL A 362 5.46 -13.02 26.71
CA VAL A 362 4.38 -12.28 27.37
C VAL A 362 3.82 -11.14 26.53
N LEU A 363 4.62 -10.47 25.69
CA LEU A 363 4.19 -9.25 24.97
C LEU A 363 3.96 -9.45 23.46
N GLY A 364 4.54 -10.48 22.84
CA GLY A 364 4.36 -10.76 21.41
C GLY A 364 4.85 -9.64 20.46
N PHE A 365 4.09 -9.35 19.41
CA PHE A 365 4.33 -8.28 18.44
C PHE A 365 4.08 -6.90 19.07
N VAL A 366 5.06 -6.00 18.96
CA VAL A 366 4.97 -4.62 19.44
C VAL A 366 5.23 -3.68 18.27
N PRO A 367 4.19 -3.03 17.72
CA PRO A 367 4.38 -2.17 16.55
C PRO A 367 5.18 -0.91 16.90
N LYS A 368 6.14 -0.55 16.05
CA LYS A 368 6.90 0.71 16.14
C LYS A 368 6.09 1.93 15.71
N SER A 369 5.00 1.71 14.97
CA SER A 369 4.05 2.72 14.52
C SER A 369 2.80 1.99 14.00
N ILE A 370 1.73 2.75 13.78
CA ILE A 370 0.52 2.22 13.15
C ILE A 370 0.79 1.67 11.73
N TYR A 371 1.67 2.33 10.98
CA TYR A 371 2.11 1.85 9.67
C TYR A 371 2.86 0.51 9.73
N HIS A 372 3.70 0.34 10.77
CA HIS A 372 4.38 -0.92 11.01
C HIS A 372 3.40 -2.03 11.39
N LEU A 373 2.33 -1.70 12.13
CA LEU A 373 1.25 -2.64 12.41
C LEU A 373 0.58 -3.12 11.12
N TYR A 374 0.03 -2.21 10.29
CA TYR A 374 -0.67 -2.60 9.06
C TYR A 374 0.21 -3.36 8.08
N ARG A 375 1.45 -2.92 7.88
CA ARG A 375 2.40 -3.61 7.01
C ARG A 375 2.74 -5.00 7.54
N ALA A 376 2.90 -5.16 8.85
CA ALA A 376 3.12 -6.48 9.45
C ALA A 376 1.89 -7.37 9.30
N LEU A 377 0.68 -6.84 9.47
CA LEU A 377 -0.56 -7.60 9.30
C LEU A 377 -0.75 -8.10 7.85
N GLU A 378 -0.37 -7.28 6.87
CA GLU A 378 -0.38 -7.67 5.44
C GLU A 378 0.65 -8.78 5.17
N ILE A 379 1.89 -8.60 5.62
CA ILE A 379 2.94 -9.62 5.50
C ILE A 379 2.53 -10.93 6.20
N TYR A 380 1.90 -10.84 7.38
CA TYR A 380 1.48 -12.02 8.13
C TYR A 380 0.29 -12.72 7.47
N ALA A 381 -0.64 -11.99 6.85
CA ALA A 381 -1.69 -12.60 6.04
C ALA A 381 -1.08 -13.38 4.85
N ASP A 382 -0.11 -12.79 4.15
CA ASP A 382 0.57 -13.46 3.03
C ASP A 382 1.40 -14.66 3.49
N THR A 383 1.99 -14.59 4.69
CA THR A 383 2.92 -15.61 5.20
C THR A 383 2.20 -16.77 5.91
N TYR A 384 1.18 -16.47 6.72
CA TYR A 384 0.51 -17.44 7.60
C TYR A 384 -0.90 -17.80 7.11
N GLY A 385 -1.37 -17.18 6.03
CA GLY A 385 -2.69 -17.38 5.46
C GLY A 385 -3.72 -16.36 5.95
N GLU A 386 -4.95 -16.53 5.46
CA GLU A 386 -6.05 -15.58 5.62
C GLU A 386 -6.58 -15.44 7.07
N VAL A 387 -6.18 -16.37 7.96
CA VAL A 387 -6.50 -16.37 9.39
C VAL A 387 -5.26 -16.75 10.16
N TYR A 388 -4.85 -15.90 11.11
CA TYR A 388 -3.68 -16.18 11.93
C TYR A 388 -3.82 -15.59 13.33
N HIS A 389 -3.13 -16.20 14.29
CA HIS A 389 -3.06 -15.72 15.67
C HIS A 389 -1.84 -14.82 15.87
N ILE A 390 -2.05 -13.68 16.52
CA ILE A 390 -0.98 -12.79 16.99
C ILE A 390 -1.19 -12.45 18.45
N LYS A 391 -0.10 -12.32 19.19
CA LYS A 391 -0.10 -11.66 20.49
C LYS A 391 0.33 -10.21 20.27
N LEU A 392 -0.61 -9.26 20.26
CA LEU A 392 -0.33 -7.83 20.07
C LEU A 392 -0.19 -7.17 21.45
N THR A 393 1.02 -6.76 21.81
CA THR A 393 1.32 -6.12 23.11
C THR A 393 0.68 -6.87 24.30
N GLY A 394 0.82 -8.20 24.31
CA GLY A 394 0.30 -9.10 25.34
C GLY A 394 -1.14 -9.57 25.17
N MET A 395 -1.90 -8.98 24.24
CA MET A 395 -3.28 -9.38 23.93
C MET A 395 -3.29 -10.48 22.86
N ASP A 396 -3.96 -11.59 23.14
CA ASP A 396 -4.21 -12.63 22.14
C ASP A 396 -5.29 -12.17 21.16
N MET A 397 -4.92 -12.12 19.88
CA MET A 397 -5.78 -11.68 18.78
C MET A 397 -5.77 -12.73 17.68
N VAL A 398 -6.95 -13.03 17.15
CA VAL A 398 -7.10 -13.76 15.90
C VAL A 398 -7.39 -12.73 14.82
N VAL A 399 -6.52 -12.65 13.82
CA VAL A 399 -6.65 -11.73 12.69
C VAL A 399 -7.22 -12.50 11.51
N VAL A 400 -8.18 -11.87 10.83
CA VAL A 400 -8.88 -12.39 9.67
C VAL A 400 -8.80 -11.35 8.57
N SER A 401 -8.28 -11.72 7.39
CA SER A 401 -8.06 -10.79 6.27
C SER A 401 -8.94 -11.04 5.05
N LYS A 402 -9.57 -12.21 4.94
CA LYS A 402 -10.44 -12.56 3.82
C LYS A 402 -11.82 -11.89 3.92
N PRO A 403 -12.33 -11.24 2.85
CA PRO A 403 -13.63 -10.55 2.85
C PRO A 403 -14.81 -11.41 3.32
N GLU A 404 -14.88 -12.68 2.90
CA GLU A 404 -15.96 -13.59 3.29
C GLU A 404 -15.94 -13.88 4.80
N LEU A 405 -14.75 -14.04 5.38
CA LEU A 405 -14.60 -14.29 6.81
C LEU A 405 -14.83 -13.02 7.65
N VAL A 406 -14.40 -11.85 7.14
CA VAL A 406 -14.73 -10.56 7.75
C VAL A 406 -16.25 -10.37 7.80
N ARG A 407 -16.96 -10.70 6.71
CA ARG A 407 -18.42 -10.70 6.67
C ARG A 407 -19.03 -11.64 7.71
N GLN A 408 -18.47 -12.83 7.90
CA GLN A 408 -18.93 -13.77 8.93
C GLN A 408 -18.78 -13.19 10.35
N VAL A 409 -17.64 -12.54 10.64
CA VAL A 409 -17.37 -11.95 11.95
C VAL A 409 -18.25 -10.72 12.21
N LEU A 410 -18.38 -9.82 11.23
CA LEU A 410 -19.07 -8.54 11.42
C LEU A 410 -20.59 -8.61 11.22
N ASN A 411 -21.09 -9.43 10.29
CA ASN A 411 -22.49 -9.38 9.84
C ASN A 411 -23.27 -10.66 10.13
N GLU A 412 -22.71 -11.84 9.86
CA GLU A 412 -23.48 -13.10 9.90
C GLU A 412 -23.58 -13.73 11.29
N ARG A 413 -22.66 -13.35 12.20
CA ARG A 413 -22.61 -13.87 13.59
C ARG A 413 -22.53 -12.74 14.65
N PRO A 414 -23.49 -11.80 14.66
CA PRO A 414 -23.39 -10.59 15.49
C PRO A 414 -23.44 -10.87 17.00
N ASN A 415 -24.00 -12.02 17.43
CA ASN A 415 -24.07 -12.38 18.85
C ASN A 415 -22.86 -13.22 19.33
N THR A 416 -21.96 -13.61 18.42
CA THR A 416 -20.80 -14.47 18.75
C THR A 416 -19.58 -13.65 19.15
N TYR A 417 -19.40 -12.47 18.57
CA TYR A 417 -18.26 -11.61 18.80
C TYR A 417 -18.73 -10.32 19.48
N ILE A 418 -18.24 -10.06 20.69
CA ILE A 418 -18.61 -8.88 21.49
C ILE A 418 -17.46 -7.87 21.39
N ARG A 419 -17.77 -6.58 21.25
CA ARG A 419 -16.74 -5.53 21.23
C ARG A 419 -15.98 -5.50 22.56
N PRO A 420 -14.64 -5.46 22.52
CA PRO A 420 -13.83 -5.44 23.73
C PRO A 420 -14.14 -4.25 24.63
N GLU A 421 -14.43 -3.06 24.08
CA GLU A 421 -14.70 -1.82 24.84
C GLU A 421 -15.78 -1.97 25.91
N ASN A 422 -16.78 -2.85 25.71
CA ASN A 422 -17.94 -2.97 26.59
C ASN A 422 -17.72 -3.84 27.86
N LYS A 423 -16.62 -4.60 27.99
CA LYS A 423 -16.50 -5.60 29.06
C LYS A 423 -16.33 -5.04 30.49
N HIS A 424 -15.97 -3.76 30.65
CA HIS A 424 -15.60 -3.17 31.96
C HIS A 424 -16.05 -1.71 32.18
N GLU A 425 -16.93 -1.17 31.31
CA GLU A 425 -17.39 0.24 31.42
C GLU A 425 -16.24 1.25 31.65
N LEU A 426 -15.12 1.06 30.94
CA LEU A 426 -13.90 1.86 31.15
C LEU A 426 -14.07 3.30 30.66
N VAL A 427 -15.00 3.52 29.74
CA VAL A 427 -15.42 4.84 29.26
C VAL A 427 -16.81 5.10 29.84
N PRO A 428 -17.01 6.12 30.68
CA PRO A 428 -18.29 6.42 31.31
C PRO A 428 -19.24 7.17 30.34
N LEU A 429 -19.36 6.66 29.12
CA LEU A 429 -20.22 7.18 28.05
C LEU A 429 -21.11 6.05 27.54
N PRO A 430 -22.33 5.90 28.08
CA PRO A 430 -23.29 4.96 27.51
C PRO A 430 -23.77 5.48 26.14
N GLY A 431 -23.51 4.73 25.08
CA GLY A 431 -23.98 5.08 23.74
C GLY A 431 -23.80 3.96 22.70
N LEU A 432 -24.18 4.21 21.45
CA LEU A 432 -24.16 3.27 20.33
C LEU A 432 -22.81 2.58 20.08
N PHE A 433 -21.68 3.20 20.45
CA PHE A 433 -20.36 2.59 20.32
C PHE A 433 -20.03 1.63 21.48
N ASN A 434 -20.57 1.92 22.67
CA ASN A 434 -20.26 1.20 23.91
C ASN A 434 -21.37 0.25 24.38
N THR A 435 -22.55 0.25 23.76
CA THR A 435 -23.66 -0.67 24.05
C THR A 435 -23.64 -1.88 23.11
N GLU A 436 -24.19 -3.01 23.57
CA GLU A 436 -24.26 -4.27 22.81
C GLU A 436 -25.66 -4.91 22.91
N GLY A 437 -25.94 -5.89 22.05
CA GLY A 437 -27.16 -6.69 22.13
C GLY A 437 -28.46 -5.90 21.94
N GLU A 438 -29.47 -6.18 22.76
CA GLU A 438 -30.80 -5.55 22.64
C GLU A 438 -30.78 -4.05 22.93
N GLU A 439 -29.88 -3.58 23.79
CA GLU A 439 -29.70 -2.16 24.06
C GLU A 439 -29.14 -1.44 22.84
N TRP A 440 -28.10 -2.00 22.20
CA TRP A 440 -27.57 -1.47 20.95
C TRP A 440 -28.63 -1.44 19.85
N LYS A 441 -29.40 -2.53 19.69
CA LYS A 441 -30.49 -2.61 18.69
C LYS A 441 -31.56 -1.56 18.94
N ARG A 442 -31.93 -1.34 20.21
CA ARG A 442 -32.89 -0.31 20.62
C ARG A 442 -32.36 1.07 20.24
N ASN A 443 -31.15 1.42 20.67
CA ASN A 443 -30.54 2.73 20.40
C ASN A 443 -30.35 2.95 18.88
N ARG A 444 -29.92 1.93 18.13
CA ARG A 444 -29.80 1.99 16.66
C ARG A 444 -31.14 2.16 15.97
N ARG A 445 -32.18 1.45 16.41
CA ARG A 445 -33.54 1.53 15.84
C ARG A 445 -34.14 2.91 16.03
N LEU A 446 -33.94 3.48 17.21
CA LEU A 446 -34.45 4.79 17.55
C LEU A 446 -33.65 5.91 16.84
N GLY A 447 -32.34 5.69 16.58
CA GLY A 447 -31.49 6.62 15.83
C GLY A 447 -31.45 6.43 14.30
N ALA A 448 -31.84 5.30 13.73
CA ALA A 448 -31.81 5.19 12.26
C ALA A 448 -32.69 6.22 11.51
N PRO A 449 -33.90 6.58 12.00
CA PRO A 449 -34.82 7.45 11.26
C PRO A 449 -34.34 8.87 10.95
N ALA A 450 -33.50 9.52 11.76
CA ALA A 450 -33.05 10.88 11.39
C ALA A 450 -31.90 10.94 10.40
N PHE A 451 -31.37 9.80 9.97
CA PHE A 451 -30.43 9.74 8.84
C PHE A 451 -31.08 9.14 7.59
N ASN A 452 -32.40 9.22 7.46
CA ASN A 452 -33.05 8.87 6.20
C ASN A 452 -32.67 9.88 5.09
N GLU A 453 -33.03 9.56 3.84
CA GLU A 453 -32.63 10.34 2.67
C GLU A 453 -33.15 11.78 2.68
N ASN A 454 -34.44 11.98 2.96
CA ASN A 454 -35.06 13.31 3.11
C ASN A 454 -34.36 14.11 4.20
N ASN A 455 -34.01 13.41 5.27
CA ASN A 455 -33.40 13.98 6.44
C ASN A 455 -31.97 14.46 6.17
N SER A 456 -31.19 13.61 5.53
CA SER A 456 -29.83 13.95 5.10
C SER A 456 -29.82 15.08 4.07
N ALA A 457 -30.80 15.11 3.16
CA ALA A 457 -30.91 16.14 2.13
C ALA A 457 -31.13 17.55 2.72
N ALA A 458 -31.93 17.68 3.78
CA ALA A 458 -32.18 18.99 4.40
C ALA A 458 -30.97 19.54 5.17
N MET A 459 -29.96 18.71 5.48
CA MET A 459 -28.73 19.16 6.15
C MET A 459 -27.74 19.82 5.19
N VAL A 460 -27.82 19.53 3.89
CA VAL A 460 -26.85 19.97 2.86
C VAL A 460 -26.65 21.50 2.83
N PRO A 461 -27.71 22.34 2.88
CA PRO A 461 -27.53 23.79 2.86
C PRO A 461 -26.72 24.32 4.04
N ASP A 462 -26.91 23.75 5.23
CA ASP A 462 -26.18 24.14 6.44
C ASP A 462 -24.72 23.65 6.39
N MET A 463 -24.48 22.44 5.88
CA MET A 463 -23.12 21.95 5.63
C MET A 463 -22.36 22.85 4.65
N ALA A 464 -23.01 23.24 3.55
CA ALA A 464 -22.45 24.14 2.56
C ALA A 464 -22.15 25.53 3.14
N LYS A 465 -23.06 26.04 4.00
CA LYS A 465 -22.87 27.33 4.68
C LYS A 465 -21.61 27.32 5.55
N GLU A 466 -21.41 26.30 6.39
CA GLU A 466 -20.24 26.19 7.26
C GLU A 466 -18.95 25.99 6.45
N ALA A 467 -18.96 25.15 5.41
CA ALA A 467 -17.83 24.99 4.51
C ALA A 467 -17.42 26.31 3.83
N LEU A 468 -18.40 27.11 3.38
CA LEU A 468 -18.14 28.41 2.76
C LEU A 468 -17.57 29.44 3.74
N LYS A 469 -17.90 29.37 5.03
CA LYS A 469 -17.26 30.22 6.05
C LYS A 469 -15.76 29.94 6.10
N LEU A 470 -15.36 28.67 6.17
CA LEU A 470 -13.96 28.27 6.15
C LEU A 470 -13.26 28.75 4.86
N VAL A 471 -13.89 28.55 3.69
CA VAL A 471 -13.32 29.00 2.41
C VAL A 471 -13.11 30.51 2.36
N ARG A 472 -14.07 31.31 2.83
CA ARG A 472 -13.93 32.78 2.91
C ARG A 472 -12.76 33.18 3.80
N GLN A 473 -12.61 32.50 4.93
CA GLN A 473 -11.54 32.74 5.89
C GLN A 473 -10.16 32.39 5.30
N LEU A 474 -10.04 31.25 4.61
CA LEU A 474 -8.82 30.87 3.90
C LEU A 474 -8.47 31.89 2.80
N ARG A 475 -9.47 32.38 2.05
CA ARG A 475 -9.27 33.44 1.04
C ARG A 475 -8.78 34.75 1.65
N SER A 476 -9.20 35.12 2.87
CA SER A 476 -8.69 36.32 3.52
C SER A 476 -7.21 36.21 3.89
N PHE A 477 -6.72 35.03 4.27
CA PHE A 477 -5.29 34.82 4.58
C PHE A 477 -4.42 34.72 3.33
N SER A 478 -4.98 34.30 2.19
CA SER A 478 -4.26 34.14 0.93
C SER A 478 -3.77 35.47 0.32
N ARG A 479 -4.30 36.62 0.74
CA ARG A 479 -3.99 37.93 0.14
C ARG A 479 -2.57 38.43 0.42
N ASP A 480 -1.90 37.90 1.44
CA ASP A 480 -0.57 38.35 1.87
C ASP A 480 0.58 37.46 1.33
N GLY A 481 0.28 36.47 0.48
CA GLY A 481 1.28 35.62 -0.19
C GLY A 481 2.11 34.72 0.73
N ARG A 482 1.77 34.63 2.03
CA ARG A 482 2.52 33.88 3.05
C ARG A 482 1.66 32.88 3.84
N THR A 483 0.66 32.26 3.20
CA THR A 483 -0.23 31.36 3.95
C THR A 483 0.34 29.95 4.03
N VAL A 484 0.83 29.58 5.22
CA VAL A 484 0.92 28.18 5.65
C VAL A 484 -0.42 27.85 6.32
N TRP A 485 -1.31 27.16 5.61
CA TRP A 485 -2.53 26.62 6.22
C TRP A 485 -2.21 25.26 6.86
N SER A 486 -2.76 25.02 8.06
CA SER A 486 -2.74 23.72 8.74
C SER A 486 -4.13 23.08 8.68
N PRO A 487 -4.42 22.21 7.69
CA PRO A 487 -5.71 21.53 7.58
C PRO A 487 -6.09 20.73 8.84
N ALA A 488 -5.08 20.15 9.52
CA ALA A 488 -5.27 19.37 10.74
C ALA A 488 -5.78 20.20 11.93
N GLU A 489 -5.58 21.51 11.94
CA GLU A 489 -6.06 22.39 13.01
C GLU A 489 -7.45 22.97 12.71
N TRP A 490 -7.78 23.20 11.43
CA TRP A 490 -8.94 23.99 11.03
C TRP A 490 -10.12 23.11 10.60
N LEU A 491 -9.85 21.98 9.95
CA LEU A 491 -10.90 21.06 9.51
C LEU A 491 -11.68 20.45 10.68
N PRO A 492 -11.07 20.04 11.81
CA PRO A 492 -11.82 19.56 12.97
C PRO A 492 -12.78 20.62 13.55
N LEU A 493 -12.40 21.90 13.50
CA LEU A 493 -13.26 22.99 13.98
C LEU A 493 -14.45 23.20 13.04
N CYS A 494 -14.20 23.17 11.74
CA CYS A 494 -15.24 23.28 10.72
C CYS A 494 -16.20 22.08 10.78
N THR A 495 -15.72 20.85 10.96
CA THR A 495 -16.58 19.66 11.06
C THR A 495 -17.40 19.67 12.33
N LEU A 496 -16.83 20.12 13.46
CA LEU A 496 -17.57 20.31 14.70
C LEU A 496 -18.66 21.38 14.57
N ASP A 497 -18.36 22.53 13.94
CA ASP A 497 -19.38 23.55 13.64
C ASP A 497 -20.49 22.97 12.76
N THR A 498 -20.14 22.24 11.70
CA THR A 498 -21.10 21.57 10.83
C THR A 498 -21.99 20.58 11.59
N LEU A 499 -21.41 19.74 12.45
CA LEU A 499 -22.18 18.80 13.27
C LEU A 499 -23.10 19.54 14.24
N CYS A 500 -22.63 20.60 14.88
CA CYS A 500 -23.45 21.36 15.80
C CYS A 500 -24.63 22.07 15.10
N VAL A 501 -24.41 22.63 13.91
CA VAL A 501 -25.48 23.30 13.15
C VAL A 501 -26.47 22.27 12.60
N THR A 502 -25.99 21.21 11.96
CA THR A 502 -26.86 20.19 11.36
C THR A 502 -27.72 19.48 12.41
N ASN A 503 -27.14 19.14 13.56
CA ASN A 503 -27.82 18.37 14.59
C ASN A 503 -28.54 19.22 15.66
N PHE A 504 -27.97 20.36 16.07
CA PHE A 504 -28.55 21.20 17.15
C PHE A 504 -29.16 22.51 16.63
N GLY A 505 -28.97 22.84 15.35
CA GLY A 505 -29.42 24.11 14.77
C GLY A 505 -28.77 25.34 15.42
N LYS A 506 -27.59 25.17 16.05
CA LYS A 506 -26.87 26.23 16.77
C LYS A 506 -25.46 26.38 16.24
N GLU A 507 -25.11 27.61 15.88
CA GLU A 507 -23.77 27.99 15.45
C GLU A 507 -22.90 28.30 16.68
N TYR A 508 -21.81 27.56 16.85
CA TYR A 508 -20.81 27.81 17.90
C TYR A 508 -19.60 28.59 17.39
N ASN A 509 -19.37 28.59 16.07
CA ASN A 509 -18.29 29.31 15.38
C ASN A 509 -16.89 28.96 15.91
N PHE A 510 -16.63 27.67 16.16
CA PHE A 510 -15.31 27.15 16.53
C PHE A 510 -14.22 27.50 15.51
N SER A 511 -14.60 27.67 14.24
CA SER A 511 -13.72 28.00 13.11
C SER A 511 -13.19 29.45 13.08
N LYS A 512 -13.74 30.38 13.87
CA LYS A 512 -13.33 31.80 13.83
C LYS A 512 -11.91 31.99 14.40
N TYR A 513 -10.96 32.32 13.53
CA TYR A 513 -9.56 32.59 13.86
C TYR A 513 -9.32 34.10 13.77
N ASP A 514 -9.06 34.76 14.89
CA ASP A 514 -8.88 36.22 15.00
C ASP A 514 -7.41 36.67 14.92
N GLY A 515 -6.48 35.77 14.58
CA GLY A 515 -5.08 36.11 14.25
C GLY A 515 -4.22 36.56 15.43
N ALA A 516 -4.82 36.89 16.58
CA ALA A 516 -4.15 37.29 17.80
C ALA A 516 -4.65 36.40 18.93
N SER A 517 -3.86 35.37 19.25
CA SER A 517 -4.13 34.30 20.20
C SER A 517 -5.14 33.24 19.71
N SER A 518 -4.71 31.99 19.72
CA SER A 518 -5.62 30.88 19.97
C SER A 518 -6.28 31.15 21.32
N VAL A 519 -7.37 31.91 21.37
CA VAL A 519 -8.23 31.93 22.55
C VAL A 519 -8.85 30.54 22.57
N ARG A 520 -8.10 29.60 23.15
CA ARG A 520 -8.69 28.44 23.82
C ARG A 520 -9.74 29.05 24.72
N HIS A 521 -11.02 28.97 24.35
CA HIS A 521 -12.07 29.18 25.33
C HIS A 521 -11.82 28.12 26.40
N PRO A 522 -11.31 28.47 27.59
CA PRO A 522 -11.01 27.48 28.61
C PRO A 522 -12.34 26.85 28.99
N GLY A 523 -12.48 25.53 28.78
CA GLY A 523 -13.73 24.81 29.01
C GLY A 523 -14.70 24.70 27.81
N GLY A 524 -14.30 25.07 26.59
CA GLY A 524 -15.12 24.88 25.37
C GLY A 524 -15.23 23.42 24.90
N VAL A 525 -16.20 23.13 24.01
CA VAL A 525 -16.49 21.78 23.44
C VAL A 525 -15.23 21.07 22.97
N ARG A 526 -14.34 21.77 22.27
CA ARG A 526 -13.08 21.20 21.76
C ARG A 526 -12.17 20.67 22.87
N GLU A 527 -11.98 21.40 23.96
CA GLU A 527 -11.13 20.94 25.06
C GLU A 527 -11.78 19.76 25.78
N ALA A 528 -13.11 19.75 25.89
CA ALA A 528 -13.85 18.62 26.42
C ALA A 528 -13.72 17.37 25.53
N ILE A 529 -13.73 17.53 24.20
CA ILE A 529 -13.44 16.44 23.23
C ILE A 529 -12.01 15.92 23.40
N VAL A 530 -11.02 16.81 23.42
CA VAL A 530 -9.60 16.43 23.55
C VAL A 530 -9.34 15.71 24.88
N ASP A 531 -9.85 16.22 25.98
CA ASP A 531 -9.70 15.58 27.30
C ASP A 531 -10.38 14.20 27.33
N THR A 532 -11.54 14.06 26.69
CA THR A 532 -12.27 12.78 26.57
C THR A 532 -11.47 11.78 25.74
N MET A 533 -11.03 12.15 24.53
CA MET A 533 -10.25 11.26 23.64
C MET A 533 -8.93 10.82 24.28
N THR A 534 -8.19 11.77 24.87
CA THR A 534 -6.88 11.49 25.48
C THR A 534 -7.04 10.60 26.71
N GLY A 535 -8.09 10.82 27.50
CA GLY A 535 -8.41 10.01 28.66
C GLY A 535 -8.89 8.60 28.30
N THR A 536 -9.73 8.45 27.26
CA THR A 536 -10.19 7.16 26.74
C THR A 536 -9.02 6.32 26.24
N GLY A 537 -8.11 6.91 25.46
CA GLY A 537 -6.91 6.21 24.96
C GLY A 537 -5.98 5.71 26.08
N PHE A 538 -6.02 6.33 27.27
CA PHE A 538 -5.32 5.84 28.45
C PHE A 538 -6.10 4.74 29.18
N ALA A 539 -7.42 4.89 29.33
CA ALA A 539 -8.29 3.96 30.05
C ALA A 539 -8.32 2.54 29.44
N VAL A 540 -8.05 2.41 28.13
CA VAL A 540 -8.01 1.12 27.43
C VAL A 540 -6.65 0.39 27.51
N GLN A 541 -5.58 1.07 27.96
CA GLN A 541 -4.22 0.51 28.06
C GLN A 541 -4.00 -0.64 29.04
N PRO A 542 -4.70 -0.75 30.19
CA PRO A 542 -4.55 -1.86 31.13
C PRO A 542 -4.76 -3.26 30.52
N ARG A 543 -5.43 -3.35 29.35
CA ARG A 543 -5.59 -4.60 28.59
C ARG A 543 -4.29 -5.13 28.01
N SER A 544 -3.34 -4.25 27.70
CA SER A 544 -2.01 -4.63 27.20
C SER A 544 -1.07 -5.08 28.32
N PHE A 545 -1.42 -4.83 29.59
CA PHE A 545 -0.59 -5.11 30.75
C PHE A 545 -1.42 -5.57 31.95
N PRO A 546 -1.71 -6.88 32.07
CA PRO A 546 -2.63 -7.44 33.09
C PRO A 546 -2.27 -7.10 34.55
N TRP A 547 -1.01 -6.77 34.84
CA TRP A 547 -0.53 -6.36 36.17
C TRP A 547 -0.86 -4.91 36.53
N MET A 548 -1.31 -4.11 35.56
CA MET A 548 -1.93 -2.79 35.75
C MET A 548 -3.47 -2.90 35.83
N ALA A 549 -4.05 -4.08 36.06
CA ALA A 549 -5.50 -4.21 36.17
C ALA A 549 -6.10 -3.33 37.30
N ARG A 550 -7.39 -2.99 37.11
CA ARG A 550 -8.20 -2.03 37.90
C ARG A 550 -8.12 -2.25 39.41
N ASP A 551 -7.86 -3.48 39.85
CA ASP A 551 -7.96 -3.91 41.25
C ASP A 551 -6.67 -3.67 42.06
N ARG A 552 -5.54 -3.30 41.43
CA ARG A 552 -4.23 -3.12 42.10
C ARG A 552 -3.70 -1.69 42.13
N PHE A 553 -4.33 -0.75 41.42
CA PHE A 553 -3.85 0.64 41.31
C PHE A 553 -5.01 1.62 41.52
N PRO A 554 -4.88 2.72 42.28
CA PRO A 554 -5.97 3.68 42.50
C PRO A 554 -6.19 4.57 41.26
N TRP A 555 -6.85 4.00 40.24
CA TRP A 555 -7.09 4.62 38.92
C TRP A 555 -7.77 5.99 38.97
N ASN A 556 -8.59 6.23 40.00
CA ASN A 556 -9.36 7.46 40.19
C ASN A 556 -8.48 8.69 40.48
N LEU A 557 -7.20 8.48 40.86
CA LEU A 557 -6.22 9.54 41.12
C LEU A 557 -5.33 9.86 39.91
N ASN A 558 -5.49 9.12 38.81
CA ASN A 558 -4.68 9.35 37.61
C ASN A 558 -5.17 10.61 36.86
N PRO A 559 -4.29 11.59 36.55
CA PRO A 559 -4.67 12.81 35.84
C PRO A 559 -5.38 12.59 34.50
N MET A 560 -5.09 11.50 33.79
CA MET A 560 -5.72 11.15 32.51
C MET A 560 -7.16 10.64 32.68
N ILE A 561 -7.40 9.85 33.73
CA ILE A 561 -8.74 9.38 34.08
C ILE A 561 -9.58 10.54 34.63
N ILE A 562 -8.98 11.48 35.37
CA ILE A 562 -9.64 12.72 35.80
C ILE A 562 -10.02 13.57 34.57
N LYS A 563 -9.11 13.71 33.60
CA LYS A 563 -9.40 14.40 32.33
C LYS A 563 -10.57 13.75 31.59
N LEU A 564 -10.57 12.42 31.45
CA LEU A 564 -11.69 11.66 30.86
C LEU A 564 -13.03 12.04 31.48
N HIS A 565 -13.16 11.87 32.81
CA HIS A 565 -14.41 12.15 33.50
C HIS A 565 -14.80 13.63 33.41
N SER A 566 -13.82 14.54 33.47
CA SER A 566 -14.07 15.98 33.36
C SER A 566 -14.55 16.38 31.96
N GLY A 567 -13.98 15.79 30.91
CA GLY A 567 -14.35 16.04 29.51
C GLY A 567 -15.75 15.52 29.22
N VAL A 568 -16.02 14.27 29.61
CA VAL A 568 -17.36 13.64 29.51
C VAL A 568 -18.41 14.46 30.24
N LYS A 569 -18.13 14.88 31.47
CA LYS A 569 -19.06 15.71 32.25
C LYS A 569 -19.38 17.03 31.53
N ARG A 570 -18.37 17.72 31.00
CA ARG A 570 -18.56 18.97 30.26
C ARG A 570 -19.42 18.75 29.00
N LEU A 571 -19.14 17.71 28.22
CA LEU A 571 -19.91 17.41 27.02
C LEU A 571 -21.37 17.07 27.35
N ASN A 572 -21.61 16.25 28.37
CA ASN A 572 -22.96 15.92 28.83
C ASN A 572 -23.72 17.18 29.30
N THR A 573 -23.11 18.04 30.12
CA THR A 573 -23.76 19.29 30.56
C THR A 573 -24.17 20.17 29.37
N MET A 574 -23.31 20.27 28.35
CA MET A 574 -23.64 21.03 27.15
C MET A 574 -24.79 20.40 26.35
N CYS A 575 -24.80 19.07 26.20
CA CYS A 575 -25.90 18.37 25.55
C CYS A 575 -27.22 18.55 26.32
N ASP A 576 -27.19 18.43 27.66
CA ASP A 576 -28.36 18.60 28.51
C ASP A 576 -28.93 20.02 28.39
N GLU A 577 -28.08 21.06 28.38
CA GLU A 577 -28.50 22.45 28.17
C GLU A 577 -29.20 22.66 26.81
N ILE A 578 -28.66 22.07 25.74
CA ILE A 578 -29.24 22.16 24.39
C ILE A 578 -30.58 21.45 24.33
N ILE A 579 -30.67 20.22 24.85
CA ILE A 579 -31.90 19.43 24.88
C ILE A 579 -32.98 20.18 25.67
N THR A 580 -32.62 20.71 26.84
CA THR A 580 -33.55 21.46 27.70
C THR A 580 -34.06 22.73 27.01
N SER A 581 -33.15 23.51 26.39
CA SER A 581 -33.51 24.73 25.66
C SER A 581 -34.45 24.44 24.48
N ARG A 582 -34.19 23.38 23.71
CA ARG A 582 -35.01 23.02 22.54
C ARG A 582 -36.34 22.43 22.91
N ARG A 583 -36.42 21.68 24.02
CA ARG A 583 -37.71 21.20 24.55
C ARG A 583 -38.63 22.37 24.90
N ALA A 584 -38.09 23.38 25.57
CA ALA A 584 -38.85 24.60 25.89
C ALA A 584 -39.33 25.34 24.63
N GLU A 585 -38.52 25.38 23.57
CA GLU A 585 -38.91 25.98 22.29
C GLU A 585 -39.98 25.16 21.55
N LEU A 586 -39.93 23.83 21.64
CA LEU A 586 -40.90 22.90 21.04
C LEU A 586 -42.25 22.93 21.74
N GLU A 587 -42.25 22.99 23.07
CA GLU A 587 -43.48 23.13 23.86
C GLU A 587 -44.16 24.50 23.63
N ALA A 588 -43.39 25.53 23.25
CA ALA A 588 -43.90 26.86 22.95
C ALA A 588 -44.49 27.01 21.53
N LYS A 589 -44.14 26.13 20.58
CA LYS A 589 -44.70 26.12 19.22
C LYS A 589 -45.76 25.02 19.13
N ALA A 590 -47.04 25.41 19.15
CA ALA A 590 -48.14 24.47 18.91
C ALA A 590 -47.88 23.68 17.60
N TYR A 591 -47.90 22.35 17.71
CA TYR A 591 -47.45 21.37 16.72
C TYR A 591 -47.92 21.68 15.29
N GLU A 592 -47.01 22.19 14.44
CA GLU A 592 -47.09 22.10 12.99
C GLU A 592 -45.77 21.53 12.48
N GLU A 593 -45.85 20.36 11.82
CA GLU A 593 -44.80 19.55 11.20
C GLU A 593 -43.44 19.51 11.92
N THR A 594 -43.21 18.41 12.64
CA THR A 594 -41.96 18.11 13.33
C THR A 594 -40.80 18.19 12.34
N SER A 595 -39.99 19.25 12.43
CA SER A 595 -38.83 19.37 11.57
C SER A 595 -37.86 18.22 11.86
N LEU A 596 -37.09 17.87 10.84
CA LEU A 596 -35.94 16.98 10.86
C LEU A 596 -35.08 16.97 12.14
N ARG A 597 -34.83 18.17 12.68
CA ARG A 597 -34.03 18.40 13.90
C ARG A 597 -34.81 18.05 15.17
N GLU A 598 -36.12 18.23 15.13
CA GLU A 598 -37.02 17.99 16.24
C GLU A 598 -37.25 16.49 16.43
N SER A 599 -37.34 15.70 15.35
CA SER A 599 -37.38 14.23 15.44
C SER A 599 -36.10 13.64 16.08
N TRP A 600 -34.95 14.28 15.85
CA TRP A 600 -33.66 13.84 16.39
C TRP A 600 -33.45 14.23 17.86
N ILE A 601 -33.94 15.41 18.24
CA ILE A 601 -33.95 15.88 19.63
C ILE A 601 -34.99 15.12 20.47
N LEU A 602 -36.12 14.72 19.88
CA LEU A 602 -37.12 13.83 20.51
C LEU A 602 -36.56 12.42 20.71
N PHE A 603 -35.86 11.86 19.72
CA PHE A 603 -35.14 10.59 19.86
C PHE A 603 -34.17 10.60 21.06
N ALA A 604 -33.38 11.66 21.20
CA ALA A 604 -32.46 11.84 22.32
C ALA A 604 -33.13 12.01 23.69
N SER A 605 -34.39 12.45 23.71
CA SER A 605 -35.15 12.70 24.94
C SER A 605 -35.72 11.43 25.56
N ASP A 606 -36.00 10.41 24.73
CA ASP A 606 -36.69 9.17 25.13
C ASP A 606 -35.72 8.05 25.61
N VAL A 607 -34.41 8.29 25.59
CA VAL A 607 -33.40 7.35 26.10
C VAL A 607 -33.01 7.78 27.52
N PRO A 608 -33.11 6.91 28.55
CA PRO A 608 -32.75 7.24 29.95
C PRO A 608 -31.30 7.72 30.17
N GLN A 609 -30.45 7.60 29.15
CA GLN A 609 -29.02 7.90 29.13
C GLN A 609 -28.64 8.83 27.95
N GLY A 610 -29.64 9.51 27.34
CA GLY A 610 -29.59 10.14 26.02
C GLY A 610 -28.49 11.18 25.76
N GLY A 611 -27.75 11.64 26.77
CA GLY A 611 -26.56 12.48 26.57
C GLY A 611 -25.37 11.76 25.92
N GLY A 612 -25.17 10.47 26.21
CA GLY A 612 -23.97 9.74 25.78
C GLY A 612 -23.91 9.46 24.26
N ASP A 613 -25.05 9.18 23.63
CA ASP A 613 -25.17 9.00 22.17
C ASP A 613 -24.79 10.29 21.40
N TRP A 614 -25.09 11.48 21.95
CA TRP A 614 -24.68 12.77 21.35
C TRP A 614 -23.20 13.02 21.44
N VAL A 615 -22.65 12.76 22.62
CA VAL A 615 -21.23 12.92 22.88
C VAL A 615 -20.45 11.99 21.96
N GLU A 616 -20.91 10.76 21.78
CA GLU A 616 -20.33 9.82 20.82
C GLU A 616 -20.44 10.31 19.36
N PHE A 617 -21.58 10.88 18.95
CA PHE A 617 -21.74 11.39 17.59
C PHE A 617 -20.81 12.58 17.30
N LEU A 618 -20.65 13.50 18.27
CA LEU A 618 -19.69 14.61 18.18
C LEU A 618 -18.24 14.14 18.15
N LEU A 619 -17.89 13.17 18.99
CA LEU A 619 -16.55 12.60 19.07
C LEU A 619 -16.19 11.80 17.80
N ALA A 620 -17.09 10.92 17.34
CA ALA A 620 -16.84 10.07 16.19
C ALA A 620 -16.91 10.84 14.86
N GLY A 621 -17.88 11.76 14.70
CA GLY A 621 -18.08 12.50 13.47
C GLY A 621 -17.07 13.63 13.24
N GLY A 622 -16.63 14.31 14.31
CA GLY A 622 -15.79 15.50 14.19
C GLY A 622 -14.42 15.21 13.56
N ASP A 623 -13.68 14.28 14.16
CA ASP A 623 -12.30 14.00 13.75
C ASP A 623 -12.22 13.11 12.51
N THR A 624 -13.09 12.10 12.38
CA THR A 624 -13.03 11.15 11.24
C THR A 624 -13.30 11.83 9.90
N ILE A 625 -14.28 12.73 9.85
CA ILE A 625 -14.60 13.54 8.65
C ILE A 625 -13.46 14.49 8.35
N ALA A 626 -12.93 15.20 9.36
CA ALA A 626 -11.86 16.16 9.18
C ALA A 626 -10.58 15.50 8.64
N VAL A 627 -10.21 14.34 9.18
CA VAL A 627 -9.05 13.58 8.73
C VAL A 627 -9.24 13.08 7.30
N THR A 628 -10.45 12.61 6.95
CA THR A 628 -10.77 12.19 5.57
C THR A 628 -10.63 13.33 4.58
N ILE A 629 -11.18 14.51 4.89
CA ILE A 629 -11.05 15.71 4.04
C ILE A 629 -9.58 16.13 3.93
N CYS A 630 -8.84 16.12 5.05
CA CYS A 630 -7.42 16.45 5.07
C CYS A 630 -6.61 15.57 4.12
N TRP A 631 -6.81 14.24 4.18
CA TRP A 631 -6.15 13.30 3.27
C TRP A 631 -6.60 13.48 1.83
N CYS A 632 -7.88 13.75 1.59
CA CYS A 632 -8.39 13.99 0.24
C CYS A 632 -7.70 15.21 -0.39
N LEU A 633 -7.65 16.34 0.32
CA LEU A 633 -6.99 17.55 -0.14
C LEU A 633 -5.49 17.35 -0.33
N TYR A 634 -4.82 16.60 0.56
CA TYR A 634 -3.41 16.25 0.42
C TYR A 634 -3.15 15.37 -0.81
N LEU A 635 -3.97 14.35 -1.05
CA LEU A 635 -3.82 13.49 -2.23
C LEU A 635 -4.10 14.26 -3.53
N LEU A 636 -5.07 15.16 -3.53
CA LEU A 636 -5.34 16.05 -4.65
C LEU A 636 -4.17 17.02 -4.90
N SER A 637 -3.54 17.56 -3.87
CA SER A 637 -2.38 18.47 -4.05
C SER A 637 -1.15 17.76 -4.60
N LEU A 638 -0.97 16.47 -4.29
CA LEU A 638 0.07 15.63 -4.90
C LEU A 638 -0.25 15.21 -6.34
N ASN A 639 -1.51 15.33 -6.78
CA ASN A 639 -1.96 14.90 -8.11
C ASN A 639 -2.67 16.04 -8.85
N PRO A 640 -1.93 17.05 -9.35
CA PRO A 640 -2.52 18.24 -9.96
C PRO A 640 -3.49 17.94 -11.12
N HIS A 641 -3.20 16.92 -11.94
CA HIS A 641 -4.07 16.51 -13.05
C HIS A 641 -5.44 15.97 -12.57
N ILE A 642 -5.47 15.23 -11.46
CA ILE A 642 -6.72 14.74 -10.84
C ILE A 642 -7.45 15.92 -10.21
N GLN A 643 -6.72 16.81 -9.52
CA GLN A 643 -7.29 18.02 -8.93
C GLN A 643 -7.95 18.91 -10.00
N THR A 644 -7.32 19.09 -11.16
CA THR A 644 -7.89 19.86 -12.27
C THR A 644 -9.18 19.22 -12.79
N LYS A 645 -9.25 17.89 -12.91
CA LYS A 645 -10.48 17.19 -13.31
C LYS A 645 -11.60 17.33 -12.28
N ALA A 646 -11.29 17.17 -11.00
CA ALA A 646 -12.25 17.37 -9.91
C ALA A 646 -12.76 18.82 -9.86
N ARG A 647 -11.88 19.80 -10.08
CA ARG A 647 -12.27 21.21 -10.20
C ARG A 647 -13.16 21.46 -11.41
N ALA A 648 -12.80 20.92 -12.57
CA ALA A 648 -13.60 21.08 -13.79
C ALA A 648 -15.02 20.53 -13.61
N GLU A 649 -15.19 19.40 -12.92
CA GLU A 649 -16.52 18.87 -12.58
C GLU A 649 -17.30 19.81 -11.66
N VAL A 650 -16.66 20.38 -10.64
CA VAL A 650 -17.29 21.37 -9.75
C VAL A 650 -17.64 22.65 -10.51
N ASP A 651 -16.76 23.12 -11.40
CA ASP A 651 -16.95 24.35 -12.18
C ASP A 651 -18.15 24.24 -13.14
N VAL A 652 -18.48 23.03 -13.62
CA VAL A 652 -19.66 22.76 -14.46
C VAL A 652 -20.97 23.06 -13.73
N LEU A 653 -21.02 22.98 -12.40
CA LEU A 653 -22.21 23.39 -11.63
C LEU A 653 -22.48 24.90 -11.76
N GLY A 654 -21.45 25.72 -11.99
CA GLY A 654 -21.58 27.18 -12.10
C GLY A 654 -21.94 27.90 -10.79
N HIS A 655 -22.12 27.18 -9.69
CA HIS A 655 -22.36 27.71 -8.35
C HIS A 655 -21.86 26.74 -7.27
N ASP A 656 -21.73 27.23 -6.03
CA ASP A 656 -21.41 26.37 -4.89
C ASP A 656 -22.54 25.34 -4.68
N PRO A 657 -22.23 24.05 -4.43
CA PRO A 657 -23.24 23.00 -4.22
C PRO A 657 -24.03 23.23 -2.93
N LYS A 658 -25.36 23.18 -3.01
CA LYS A 658 -26.27 23.45 -1.87
C LYS A 658 -27.38 22.43 -1.71
N THR A 659 -27.56 21.54 -2.69
CA THR A 659 -28.62 20.53 -2.70
C THR A 659 -28.04 19.13 -2.92
N MET A 660 -28.82 18.09 -2.62
CA MET A 660 -28.43 16.71 -2.96
C MET A 660 -28.31 16.48 -4.47
N GLU A 661 -29.08 17.21 -5.28
CA GLU A 661 -29.00 17.14 -6.73
C GLU A 661 -27.68 17.73 -7.26
N ASP A 662 -27.16 18.77 -6.60
CA ASP A 662 -25.83 19.31 -6.94
C ASP A 662 -24.74 18.29 -6.62
N LEU A 663 -24.83 17.65 -5.45
CA LEU A 663 -23.84 16.67 -5.01
C LEU A 663 -23.85 15.41 -5.88
N SER A 664 -25.01 14.96 -6.36
CA SER A 664 -25.11 13.77 -7.23
C SER A 664 -24.49 13.97 -8.62
N LYS A 665 -24.30 15.23 -9.04
CA LYS A 665 -23.58 15.59 -10.27
C LYS A 665 -22.05 15.57 -10.12
N LEU A 666 -21.54 15.44 -8.89
CA LEU A 666 -20.11 15.47 -8.58
C LEU A 666 -19.50 14.06 -8.42
N ALA A 667 -19.73 13.20 -9.41
CA ALA A 667 -19.34 11.79 -9.37
C ALA A 667 -17.81 11.59 -9.29
N TYR A 668 -17.02 12.44 -9.95
CA TYR A 668 -15.57 12.38 -9.92
C TYR A 668 -15.00 12.84 -8.58
N VAL A 669 -15.59 13.88 -7.97
CA VAL A 669 -15.26 14.29 -6.59
C VAL A 669 -15.60 13.17 -5.60
N GLU A 670 -16.75 12.51 -5.75
CA GLU A 670 -17.13 11.35 -4.94
C GLU A 670 -16.09 10.22 -5.08
N CYS A 671 -15.67 9.89 -6.30
CA CYS A 671 -14.59 8.93 -6.56
C CYS A 671 -13.28 9.32 -5.86
N CYS A 672 -12.93 10.61 -5.79
CA CYS A 672 -11.76 11.09 -5.06
C CYS A 672 -11.88 10.84 -3.55
N ILE A 673 -13.07 11.05 -2.98
CA ILE A 673 -13.36 10.79 -1.55
C ILE A 673 -13.32 9.28 -1.28
N LEU A 674 -13.97 8.46 -2.09
CA LEU A 674 -13.97 7.00 -1.96
C LEU A 674 -12.56 6.41 -2.09
N GLN A 675 -11.76 6.90 -3.04
CA GLN A 675 -10.37 6.50 -3.18
C GLN A 675 -9.53 6.93 -1.98
N THR A 676 -9.80 8.13 -1.44
CA THR A 676 -9.19 8.58 -0.20
C THR A 676 -9.52 7.60 0.91
N LEU A 677 -10.78 7.30 1.16
CA LEU A 677 -11.20 6.33 2.18
C LEU A 677 -10.54 4.95 1.97
N ARG A 678 -10.40 4.47 0.73
CA ARG A 678 -9.73 3.20 0.43
C ARG A 678 -8.24 3.18 0.83
N VAL A 679 -7.56 4.31 0.70
CA VAL A 679 -6.10 4.41 0.91
C VAL A 679 -5.75 4.95 2.31
N SER A 680 -6.56 5.86 2.84
CA SER A 680 -6.36 6.53 4.14
C SER A 680 -6.97 5.75 5.29
N SER A 681 -7.99 4.89 5.10
CA SER A 681 -8.45 3.97 6.16
C SER A 681 -7.35 3.00 6.62
N LYS A 682 -6.33 2.75 5.78
CA LYS A 682 -5.07 2.05 6.15
C LYS A 682 -4.08 2.93 6.95
N ARG A 683 -4.37 4.21 7.16
CA ARG A 683 -3.46 5.24 7.74
C ARG A 683 -4.10 6.10 8.85
N VAL A 684 -5.41 6.02 9.05
CA VAL A 684 -6.22 6.94 9.87
C VAL A 684 -6.76 6.30 11.15
N VAL A 685 -6.83 4.96 11.22
CA VAL A 685 -7.09 4.25 12.49
C VAL A 685 -5.77 3.94 13.17
#